data_AF-A0A6I3WFJ5-F1
#
_entry.id   AF-A0A6I3WFJ5-F1
#
_cell.length_a   1.000
_cell.length_b   1.000
_cell.length_c   1.000
_cell.angle_alpha   90.00
_cell.angle_beta   90.00
_cell.angle_gamma   90.00
#
_symmetry.space_group_name_H-M   'P 1'
#
loop_
_entity.id
_entity.type
_entity.pdbx_description
1 polymer ?
#
loop_
_entity_poly.entity_id
_entity_poly.type
_entity_poly.pdbx_seq_one_letter_code
_entity_poly.pdbx_strand_id
1 'polypeptide(L)'
;MSVKQQLLACYALLSKDTDEQAVSSNRASSCTLFFSISDSTKRAHVFHVSAENFEKAWQTGANELQRTHDQRLAQPDNKAERTWIRVERAINVKPTTWEQFNERLKRHKRNYFRGGIAFDRRLHIALTEQELNANAILYGGNNIAHASFNAGNFSVYAKRRFAGSAALNAVSTLQPDTPVYLFDTAGVFCAEDGMAHRLNSNAAEIGWRTLAALTPDDVRLPICTAATYLGAQVQDSGQFVYGYFPCFDRPIKNYNTLRHASSTYAMIEAWALSGDETLKAAIQRSLDYLTQTLIRPSLLPDGSVAAFLVDTGNEIKLGGNAVCLLALVKYSEVTGTRQYLPLLEALANGMAWMQDPTTGAFVHVLHAQDLSVKEPFRIIYYDGEAAFGLMRLYGLTRNERWLNVVEKAFDYFIDKEHWREHDHWLSYCVNELTRYRPAEKYFRFGLNNVAGYLGFVQQRITTFPTLLELMMAAQQMLERIAQQPPVQHLLQDIDLHAFYRALHHRARYLLNGYFWPEMAMYFANPARIAGAFFIRHHAFRVRIDDVEHYLSGLIAYHRYLLDGAPQVSLPPPTQATCDWTWDAATLARVTQGTWAQQPPSDWRAAGLTPSMQFFKPGRMLSRHPTKVGPNEVQSALRWAQAKPERRPCAFLCVDPTPYLDSGLPALQVADTSEAMLQLGRHARLHFSGQVFGVTGSFGKTTVVAMLAHALKHWAEVGQTEANANLPHGIAWNLASMPPEAKFWVLEMAVGRMPINSELVRPHIAIVTGLAPAHLEYHGTLENLARKKSAIFRSMAPGGHAVLSRDMPYYELFAQAAETARLKVISYGEHTDADLRLLDWRSESDQVYVRAQRASQALNFTLQARGRHMVLNALAVLASLFAAGLEANQALKVLTGFEPVEGRGNVMQIQCAGGHFQLINDAYNANPGSMAAALQSMADLPVTSRHRVLVLGDMLELGPDTQRYHLELATPLRMAAPRHVLLCGPLMHALYLELRGELSVQWFENAKALNQALMQNPTQWFHPGDWVLVKSSGGTGLSQLCEWLKTTEQAVLAG
;
A
#
# COMPACT_ATOMS: atom_id res chain seq x y z
N MET A 1 22.44 -31.17 9.22
CA MET A 1 22.72 -30.94 7.78
C MET A 1 24.06 -30.23 7.65
N SER A 2 24.84 -30.42 6.57
CA SER A 2 26.13 -29.71 6.44
C SER A 2 25.93 -28.27 5.94
N VAL A 3 26.79 -27.33 6.38
CA VAL A 3 26.79 -25.94 5.89
C VAL A 3 26.89 -25.87 4.37
N LYS A 4 27.62 -26.81 3.75
CA LYS A 4 27.71 -26.95 2.29
C LYS A 4 26.32 -27.15 1.64
N GLN A 5 25.44 -27.94 2.25
CA GLN A 5 24.07 -28.15 1.73
C GLN A 5 23.21 -26.89 1.87
N GLN A 6 23.30 -26.20 3.00
CA GLN A 6 22.60 -24.93 3.21
C GLN A 6 23.07 -23.85 2.21
N LEU A 7 24.38 -23.75 1.96
CA LEU A 7 24.94 -22.86 0.95
C LEU A 7 24.44 -23.21 -0.46
N LEU A 8 24.39 -24.49 -0.83
CA LEU A 8 23.82 -24.92 -2.12
C LEU A 8 22.35 -24.51 -2.27
N ALA A 9 21.53 -24.67 -1.23
CA ALA A 9 20.13 -24.25 -1.23
C ALA A 9 20.00 -22.72 -1.38
N CYS A 10 20.81 -21.95 -0.65
CA CYS A 10 20.89 -20.50 -0.79
C CYS A 10 21.32 -20.07 -2.20
N TYR A 11 22.34 -20.72 -2.78
CA TYR A 11 22.82 -20.44 -4.15
C TYR A 11 21.69 -20.63 -5.16
N ALA A 12 21.00 -21.78 -5.11
CA ALA A 12 19.95 -22.14 -6.06
C ALA A 12 18.77 -21.16 -6.10
N LEU A 13 18.50 -20.45 -5.00
CA LEU A 13 17.50 -19.39 -4.96
C LEU A 13 18.09 -18.03 -5.38
N LEU A 14 19.29 -17.69 -4.93
CA LEU A 14 19.88 -16.37 -5.15
C LEU A 14 20.44 -16.20 -6.58
N SER A 15 20.90 -17.26 -7.24
CA SER A 15 21.42 -17.23 -8.61
C SER A 15 20.33 -17.13 -9.68
N LYS A 16 19.09 -17.55 -9.39
CA LYS A 16 17.97 -17.35 -10.32
C LYS A 16 17.69 -15.86 -10.55
N ASP A 17 18.01 -15.02 -9.56
CA ASP A 17 17.85 -13.57 -9.67
C ASP A 17 18.97 -12.90 -10.49
N THR A 18 20.07 -13.62 -10.79
CA THR A 18 21.15 -13.13 -11.65
C THR A 18 20.91 -13.39 -13.13
N ASP A 19 20.27 -14.51 -13.49
CA ASP A 19 19.89 -14.79 -14.88
C ASP A 19 18.76 -13.87 -15.37
N GLU A 20 17.81 -13.50 -14.50
CA GLU A 20 16.76 -12.51 -14.84
C GLU A 20 17.31 -11.06 -14.98
N GLN A 21 18.44 -10.73 -14.34
CA GLN A 21 19.05 -9.40 -14.42
C GLN A 21 20.15 -9.29 -15.49
N ALA A 22 20.86 -10.38 -15.81
CA ALA A 22 21.95 -10.41 -16.78
C ALA A 22 21.49 -10.10 -18.22
N VAL A 23 20.22 -10.30 -18.55
CA VAL A 23 19.65 -9.99 -19.87
C VAL A 23 19.49 -8.47 -20.10
N SER A 24 19.70 -7.62 -19.07
CA SER A 24 19.35 -6.19 -19.12
C SER A 24 20.48 -5.17 -18.92
N SER A 25 21.74 -5.57 -18.69
CA SER A 25 22.83 -4.60 -18.53
C SER A 25 24.17 -5.08 -19.05
N ASN A 26 24.53 -4.62 -20.24
CA ASN A 26 25.88 -4.74 -20.78
C ASN A 26 26.77 -3.66 -20.14
N ARG A 27 27.19 -3.87 -18.88
CA ARG A 27 28.30 -3.16 -18.20
C ARG A 27 28.70 -3.94 -16.95
N ALA A 28 29.98 -4.25 -16.83
CA ALA A 28 30.59 -4.91 -15.68
C ALA A 28 30.44 -4.04 -14.41
N SER A 29 29.34 -4.22 -13.67
CA SER A 29 29.18 -3.68 -12.32
C SER A 29 29.54 -4.77 -11.31
N SER A 30 30.47 -4.47 -10.41
CA SER A 30 30.84 -5.38 -9.31
C SER A 30 29.62 -5.83 -8.50
N CYS A 31 29.56 -7.11 -8.14
CA CYS A 31 28.55 -7.70 -7.27
C CYS A 31 29.05 -7.74 -5.82
N THR A 32 28.26 -7.20 -4.89
CA THR A 32 28.53 -7.28 -3.45
C THR A 32 27.52 -8.21 -2.76
N LEU A 33 28.03 -9.23 -2.09
CA LEU A 33 27.25 -10.21 -1.31
C LEU A 33 27.63 -10.12 0.18
N PHE A 34 26.63 -10.01 1.04
CA PHE A 34 26.73 -10.06 2.50
C PHE A 34 26.42 -11.49 2.96
N PHE A 35 27.31 -12.05 3.77
CA PHE A 35 27.20 -13.38 4.35
C PHE A 35 27.10 -13.24 5.86
N SER A 36 26.08 -13.85 6.46
CA SER A 36 25.85 -13.85 7.90
C SER A 36 25.69 -15.28 8.40
N ILE A 37 26.43 -15.63 9.46
CA ILE A 37 26.37 -16.96 10.09
C ILE A 37 26.24 -16.86 11.62
N SER A 38 25.25 -17.55 12.18
CA SER A 38 25.02 -17.66 13.63
C SER A 38 24.80 -19.12 14.03
N ASP A 39 25.21 -19.47 15.24
CA ASP A 39 24.90 -20.74 15.91
C ASP A 39 23.62 -20.67 16.76
N SER A 40 22.80 -19.62 16.54
CA SER A 40 21.67 -19.18 17.36
C SER A 40 22.02 -18.66 18.76
N THR A 41 23.16 -18.99 19.35
CA THR A 41 23.48 -18.57 20.73
C THR A 41 24.14 -17.19 20.78
N LYS A 42 24.90 -16.84 19.74
CA LYS A 42 25.60 -15.56 19.63
C LYS A 42 25.19 -14.80 18.39
N ARG A 43 25.31 -13.47 18.47
CA ARG A 43 25.16 -12.57 17.33
C ARG A 43 25.93 -13.09 16.11
N ALA A 44 25.28 -13.03 14.95
CA ALA A 44 25.83 -13.45 13.68
C ALA A 44 27.19 -12.78 13.41
N HIS A 45 28.13 -13.57 12.90
CA HIS A 45 29.30 -13.02 12.24
C HIS A 45 28.90 -12.65 10.83
N VAL A 46 29.13 -11.39 10.47
CA VAL A 46 28.76 -10.82 9.18
C VAL A 46 30.04 -10.40 8.48
N PHE A 47 30.17 -10.76 7.21
CA PHE A 47 31.18 -10.24 6.29
C PHE A 47 30.55 -9.99 4.93
N HIS A 48 31.24 -9.30 4.04
CA HIS A 48 30.77 -9.12 2.67
C HIS A 48 31.93 -9.25 1.68
N VAL A 49 31.62 -9.66 0.46
CA VAL A 49 32.56 -9.83 -0.63
C VAL A 49 32.07 -9.04 -1.82
N SER A 50 32.95 -8.22 -2.41
CA SER A 50 32.72 -7.52 -3.68
C SER A 50 33.62 -8.15 -4.76
N ALA A 51 33.03 -8.61 -5.87
CA ALA A 51 33.76 -9.17 -7.00
C ALA A 51 33.19 -8.70 -8.35
N GLU A 52 33.84 -9.04 -9.47
CA GLU A 52 33.41 -8.62 -10.81
C GLU A 52 32.06 -9.19 -11.26
N ASN A 53 31.64 -10.33 -10.71
CA ASN A 53 30.36 -10.98 -10.99
C ASN A 53 29.87 -11.76 -9.76
N PHE A 54 28.63 -12.27 -9.84
CA PHE A 54 27.99 -12.99 -8.75
C PHE A 54 28.72 -14.28 -8.40
N GLU A 55 29.14 -15.06 -9.39
CA GLU A 55 29.78 -16.36 -9.24
C GLU A 55 31.07 -16.26 -8.43
N LYS A 56 31.90 -15.27 -8.75
CA LYS A 56 33.16 -15.01 -8.02
C LYS A 56 32.88 -14.50 -6.61
N ALA A 57 31.94 -13.56 -6.45
CA ALA A 57 31.56 -13.06 -5.13
C ALA A 57 31.01 -14.20 -4.25
N TRP A 58 30.19 -15.07 -4.84
CA TRP A 58 29.59 -16.23 -4.19
C TRP A 58 30.65 -17.24 -3.80
N GLN A 59 31.51 -17.66 -4.72
CA GLN A 59 32.56 -18.65 -4.46
C GLN A 59 33.49 -18.19 -3.34
N THR A 60 33.99 -16.94 -3.41
CA THR A 60 34.83 -16.36 -2.36
C THR A 60 34.10 -16.29 -1.02
N GLY A 61 32.85 -15.81 -1.00
CA GLY A 61 32.10 -15.66 0.23
C GLY A 61 31.64 -16.98 0.84
N ALA A 62 31.23 -17.97 0.03
CA ALA A 62 30.88 -19.31 0.49
C ALA A 62 32.08 -20.04 1.09
N ASN A 63 33.27 -19.91 0.49
CA ASN A 63 34.51 -20.47 1.04
C ASN A 63 34.87 -19.82 2.38
N GLU A 64 34.71 -18.50 2.50
CA GLU A 64 34.93 -17.77 3.75
C GLU A 64 33.94 -18.19 4.85
N LEU A 65 32.66 -18.34 4.49
CA LEU A 65 31.61 -18.79 5.43
C LEU A 65 31.91 -20.21 5.93
N GLN A 66 32.30 -21.12 5.03
CA GLN A 66 32.69 -22.48 5.40
C GLN A 66 33.90 -22.47 6.35
N ARG A 67 34.94 -21.69 6.04
CA ARG A 67 36.10 -21.54 6.93
C ARG A 67 35.71 -21.00 8.30
N THR A 68 34.85 -19.98 8.33
CA THR A 68 34.33 -19.40 9.58
C THR A 68 33.57 -20.43 10.41
N HIS A 69 32.78 -21.28 9.75
CA HIS A 69 32.07 -22.38 10.40
C HIS A 69 33.04 -23.43 10.96
N ASP A 70 34.01 -23.88 10.16
CA ASP A 70 34.98 -24.90 10.57
C ASP A 70 35.85 -24.43 11.75
N GLN A 71 36.29 -23.16 11.73
CA GLN A 71 37.01 -22.52 12.83
C GLN A 71 36.18 -22.45 14.12
N ARG A 72 34.87 -22.23 13.99
CA ARG A 72 33.95 -22.23 15.13
C ARG A 72 33.78 -23.63 15.70
N LEU A 73 33.61 -24.65 14.86
CA LEU A 73 33.47 -26.04 15.31
C LEU A 73 34.73 -26.57 16.01
N ALA A 74 35.92 -26.07 15.63
CA ALA A 74 37.17 -26.44 16.27
C ALA A 74 37.35 -25.88 17.71
N GLN A 75 36.44 -25.01 18.20
CA GLN A 75 36.52 -24.45 19.55
C GLN A 75 35.99 -25.46 20.59
N PRO A 76 36.71 -25.71 21.71
CA PRO A 76 36.36 -26.75 22.70
C PRO A 76 34.96 -26.63 23.31
N ASP A 77 34.44 -25.39 23.41
CA ASP A 77 33.15 -25.08 24.02
C ASP A 77 31.99 -25.03 23.01
N ASN A 78 32.26 -25.24 21.72
CA ASN A 78 31.26 -25.06 20.67
C ASN A 78 30.61 -26.38 20.24
N LYS A 79 29.46 -26.67 20.84
CA LYS A 79 28.53 -27.69 20.38
C LYS A 79 27.50 -27.05 19.45
N ALA A 80 27.89 -26.65 18.24
CA ALA A 80 26.99 -25.98 17.31
C ALA A 80 25.86 -26.91 16.84
N GLU A 81 24.80 -27.05 17.65
CA GLU A 81 23.63 -27.87 17.36
C GLU A 81 22.76 -27.27 16.24
N ARG A 82 22.88 -25.95 16.00
CA ARG A 82 22.11 -25.22 14.97
C ARG A 82 23.03 -24.29 14.20
N THR A 83 22.80 -24.15 12.90
CA THR A 83 23.51 -23.19 12.04
C THR A 83 22.53 -22.43 11.18
N TRP A 84 22.53 -21.10 11.32
CA TRP A 84 21.70 -20.17 10.57
C TRP A 84 22.56 -19.38 9.59
N ILE A 85 22.18 -19.40 8.32
CA ILE A 85 22.88 -18.72 7.25
C ILE A 85 21.92 -17.74 6.58
N ARG A 86 22.39 -16.50 6.40
CA ARG A 86 21.72 -15.48 5.60
C ARG A 86 22.69 -14.92 4.59
N VAL A 87 22.29 -14.91 3.32
CA VAL A 87 23.08 -14.33 2.23
C VAL A 87 22.25 -13.28 1.50
N GLU A 88 22.81 -12.10 1.32
CA GLU A 88 22.11 -10.95 0.73
C GLU A 88 22.97 -10.26 -0.31
N ARG A 89 22.36 -9.87 -1.43
CA ARG A 89 22.98 -9.04 -2.46
C ARG A 89 22.57 -7.59 -2.27
N ALA A 90 23.53 -6.67 -2.34
CA ALA A 90 23.23 -5.25 -2.48
C ALA A 90 22.62 -4.97 -3.86
N ILE A 91 21.48 -4.30 -3.87
CA ILE A 91 20.78 -3.85 -5.07
C ILE A 91 20.41 -2.37 -4.92
N ASN A 92 20.08 -1.71 -6.02
CA ASN A 92 19.63 -0.31 -6.02
C ASN A 92 20.59 0.67 -5.31
N VAL A 93 21.91 0.46 -5.44
CA VAL A 93 22.91 1.33 -4.82
C VAL A 93 22.81 2.75 -5.40
N LYS A 94 22.53 3.74 -4.55
CA LYS A 94 22.35 5.14 -4.93
C LYS A 94 23.23 6.06 -4.08
N PRO A 95 23.99 6.97 -4.70
CA PRO A 95 24.74 7.98 -3.96
C PRO A 95 23.79 9.01 -3.31
N THR A 96 24.22 9.55 -2.18
CA THR A 96 23.61 10.69 -1.45
C THR A 96 24.71 11.38 -0.65
N THR A 97 24.45 12.54 -0.06
CA THR A 97 25.37 13.15 0.92
C THR A 97 25.04 12.72 2.36
N TRP A 98 26.01 12.84 3.26
CA TRP A 98 25.83 12.58 4.69
C TRP A 98 24.71 13.44 5.30
N GLU A 99 24.64 14.72 4.92
CA GLU A 99 23.56 15.62 5.34
C GLU A 99 22.19 15.13 4.87
N GLN A 100 22.05 14.81 3.57
CA GLN A 100 20.80 14.32 3.01
C GLN A 100 20.36 13.00 3.64
N PHE A 101 21.31 12.11 3.98
CA PHE A 101 21.01 10.88 4.71
C PHE A 101 20.45 11.18 6.10
N ASN A 102 21.08 12.06 6.87
CA ASN A 102 20.60 12.44 8.19
C ASN A 102 19.22 13.12 8.15
N GLU A 103 18.98 14.00 7.17
CA GLU A 103 17.65 14.59 6.92
C GLU A 103 16.61 13.52 6.56
N ARG A 104 17.00 12.50 5.80
CA ARG A 104 16.13 11.36 5.50
C ARG A 104 15.80 10.55 6.75
N LEU A 105 16.74 10.34 7.67
CA LEU A 105 16.48 9.61 8.93
C LEU A 105 15.41 10.31 9.79
N LYS A 106 15.41 11.65 9.84
CA LYS A 106 14.40 12.44 10.57
C LYS A 106 12.96 12.20 10.09
N ARG A 107 12.79 11.82 8.82
CA ARG A 107 11.48 11.49 8.22
C ARG A 107 10.99 10.08 8.53
N HIS A 108 11.81 9.24 9.15
CA HIS A 108 11.47 7.87 9.51
C HIS A 108 11.26 7.76 11.02
N LYS A 109 10.21 7.05 11.43
CA LYS A 109 10.04 6.67 12.85
C LYS A 109 11.28 5.89 13.33
N ARG A 110 11.62 6.03 14.61
CA ARG A 110 12.72 5.31 15.25
C ARG A 110 12.68 3.81 14.90
N ASN A 111 13.79 3.29 14.38
CA ASN A 111 13.98 1.91 13.90
C ASN A 111 13.18 1.50 12.64
N TYR A 112 12.56 2.44 11.92
CA TYR A 112 11.78 2.18 10.69
C TYR A 112 12.49 2.60 9.40
N PHE A 113 13.77 2.98 9.44
CA PHE A 113 14.57 3.07 8.22
C PHE A 113 14.85 1.66 7.69
N ARG A 114 14.44 1.37 6.45
CA ARG A 114 14.45 0.03 5.85
C ARG A 114 15.46 -0.10 4.69
N GLY A 115 16.73 0.24 4.95
CA GLY A 115 17.78 0.20 3.94
C GLY A 115 19.17 0.05 4.54
N GLY A 116 20.14 -0.33 3.72
CA GLY A 116 21.56 -0.36 4.05
C GLY A 116 22.27 0.96 3.75
N ILE A 117 23.42 1.16 4.37
CA ILE A 117 24.31 2.31 4.13
C ILE A 117 25.73 1.84 3.90
N ALA A 118 26.39 2.41 2.90
CA ALA A 118 27.81 2.27 2.65
C ALA A 118 28.50 3.63 2.67
N PHE A 119 29.73 3.65 3.20
CA PHE A 119 30.54 4.86 3.36
C PHE A 119 31.56 5.05 2.22
N ASP A 120 31.55 4.15 1.24
CA ASP A 120 32.36 4.23 0.04
C ASP A 120 31.63 3.59 -1.16
N ARG A 121 32.01 4.01 -2.38
CA ARG A 121 31.35 3.57 -3.62
C ARG A 121 31.46 2.07 -3.89
N ARG A 122 32.51 1.44 -3.38
CA ARG A 122 32.82 0.02 -3.60
C ARG A 122 32.26 -0.88 -2.48
N LEU A 123 31.52 -0.28 -1.55
CA LEU A 123 30.84 -0.95 -0.43
C LEU A 123 31.80 -1.66 0.53
N HIS A 124 33.08 -1.27 0.62
CA HIS A 124 34.02 -1.87 1.57
C HIS A 124 33.59 -1.66 3.03
N ILE A 125 32.94 -0.53 3.30
CA ILE A 125 32.37 -0.21 4.61
C ILE A 125 30.87 -0.06 4.40
N ALA A 126 30.17 -1.18 4.48
CA ALA A 126 28.73 -1.25 4.24
C ALA A 126 28.04 -2.05 5.35
N LEU A 127 26.88 -1.55 5.77
CA LEU A 127 26.03 -2.15 6.80
C LEU A 127 24.61 -2.35 6.26
N THR A 128 24.07 -3.54 6.47
CA THR A 128 22.67 -3.88 6.17
C THR A 128 21.69 -3.22 7.17
N GLU A 129 20.40 -3.21 6.83
CA GLU A 129 19.33 -2.76 7.76
C GLU A 129 19.41 -3.49 9.11
N GLN A 130 19.66 -4.80 9.08
CA GLN A 130 19.68 -5.67 10.24
C GLN A 130 20.86 -5.32 11.15
N GLU A 131 22.04 -5.08 10.59
CA GLU A 131 23.21 -4.61 11.33
C GLU A 131 22.94 -3.24 11.97
N LEU A 132 22.36 -2.30 11.23
CA LEU A 132 22.05 -0.95 11.73
C LEU A 132 21.09 -0.98 12.92
N ASN A 133 20.02 -1.78 12.83
CA ASN A 133 19.00 -1.85 13.87
C ASN A 133 19.46 -2.66 15.10
N ALA A 134 20.02 -3.86 14.90
CA ALA A 134 20.36 -4.75 16.01
C ALA A 134 21.55 -4.26 16.85
N ASN A 135 22.36 -3.34 16.31
CA ASN A 135 23.42 -2.64 17.03
C ASN A 135 22.99 -1.24 17.52
N ALA A 136 21.71 -0.88 17.39
CA ALA A 136 21.17 0.43 17.76
C ALA A 136 21.94 1.62 17.14
N ILE A 137 22.42 1.47 15.90
CA ILE A 137 23.14 2.52 15.17
C ILE A 137 22.20 3.64 14.73
N LEU A 138 20.90 3.35 14.53
CA LEU A 138 19.88 4.35 14.17
C LEU A 138 19.02 4.80 15.36
N TYR A 139 19.57 4.73 16.57
CA TYR A 139 18.86 5.02 17.81
C TYR A 139 19.43 6.24 18.56
N GLY A 140 18.63 7.31 18.62
CA GLY A 140 18.95 8.57 19.31
C GLY A 140 18.50 8.65 20.77
N GLY A 141 17.94 7.58 21.35
CA GLY A 141 17.39 7.58 22.71
C GLY A 141 15.86 7.50 22.76
N ASN A 142 15.33 7.31 23.98
CA ASN A 142 13.89 7.12 24.21
C ASN A 142 13.06 8.37 23.91
N ASN A 143 13.66 9.57 24.04
CA ASN A 143 13.00 10.85 23.82
C ASN A 143 12.98 11.29 22.35
N ILE A 144 13.71 10.59 21.47
CA ILE A 144 13.75 10.90 20.03
C ILE A 144 12.85 9.91 19.28
N ALA A 145 11.77 10.43 18.70
CA ALA A 145 10.74 9.62 18.02
C ALA A 145 11.14 9.16 16.60
N HIS A 146 12.14 9.78 15.99
CA HIS A 146 12.65 9.47 14.65
C HIS A 146 13.97 8.68 14.68
N ALA A 147 14.35 8.07 13.57
CA ALA A 147 15.64 7.43 13.41
C ALA A 147 16.76 8.48 13.52
N SER A 148 17.87 8.13 14.18
CA SER A 148 19.00 9.05 14.39
C SER A 148 20.29 8.28 14.43
N PHE A 149 21.29 8.71 13.66
CA PHE A 149 22.58 8.04 13.64
C PHE A 149 23.31 8.18 14.98
N ASN A 150 23.77 7.07 15.53
CA ASN A 150 24.48 6.97 16.80
C ASN A 150 25.93 6.59 16.54
N ALA A 151 26.80 7.60 16.53
CA ALA A 151 28.22 7.42 16.23
C ALA A 151 28.92 6.47 17.22
N GLY A 152 28.58 6.52 18.51
CA GLY A 152 29.19 5.64 19.52
C GLY A 152 28.88 4.16 19.26
N ASN A 153 27.60 3.84 19.03
CA ASN A 153 27.19 2.47 18.69
C ASN A 153 27.79 2.00 17.35
N PHE A 154 27.84 2.90 16.35
CA PHE A 154 28.53 2.62 15.10
C PHE A 154 30.00 2.27 15.33
N SER A 155 30.76 3.12 16.05
CA SER A 155 32.19 2.89 16.29
C SER A 155 32.47 1.57 17.01
N VAL A 156 31.65 1.20 18.00
CA VAL A 156 31.77 -0.09 18.70
C VAL A 156 31.53 -1.26 17.74
N TYR A 157 30.46 -1.20 16.95
CA TYR A 157 30.14 -2.29 16.03
C TYR A 157 31.14 -2.40 14.88
N ALA A 158 31.51 -1.27 14.29
CA ALA A 158 32.41 -1.18 13.16
C ALA A 158 33.80 -1.71 13.51
N LYS A 159 34.33 -1.44 14.71
CA LYS A 159 35.61 -2.01 15.18
C LYS A 159 35.61 -3.53 15.16
N ARG A 160 34.49 -4.16 15.52
CA ARG A 160 34.32 -5.62 15.46
C ARG A 160 34.12 -6.13 14.03
N ARG A 161 33.38 -5.39 13.20
CA ARG A 161 32.93 -5.80 11.86
C ARG A 161 33.99 -5.60 10.77
N PHE A 162 34.89 -4.62 10.93
CA PHE A 162 35.88 -4.18 9.93
C PHE A 162 37.31 -4.08 10.52
N ALA A 163 37.65 -4.93 11.49
CA ALA A 163 38.93 -4.86 12.21
C ALA A 163 40.13 -4.71 11.25
N GLY A 164 41.00 -3.72 11.51
CA GLY A 164 42.15 -3.40 10.67
C GLY A 164 41.93 -2.34 9.58
N SER A 165 40.71 -1.84 9.35
CA SER A 165 40.50 -0.76 8.38
C SER A 165 40.86 0.61 8.95
N ALA A 166 41.75 1.35 8.26
CA ALA A 166 42.14 2.73 8.60
C ALA A 166 40.96 3.73 8.57
N ALA A 167 39.81 3.33 8.03
CA ALA A 167 38.63 4.15 7.82
C ALA A 167 37.67 4.25 9.03
N LEU A 168 37.92 3.47 10.09
CA LEU A 168 37.07 3.45 11.29
C LEU A 168 37.01 4.80 12.05
N ASN A 169 38.06 5.62 11.93
CA ASN A 169 38.15 6.93 12.58
C ASN A 169 37.46 8.06 11.79
N ALA A 170 37.05 7.83 10.54
CA ALA A 170 36.53 8.87 9.64
C ALA A 170 35.00 9.09 9.73
N VAL A 171 34.24 8.14 10.29
CA VAL A 171 32.76 8.23 10.29
C VAL A 171 32.22 9.19 11.35
N SER A 172 32.95 9.42 12.45
CA SER A 172 32.58 10.42 13.48
C SER A 172 32.84 11.87 13.06
N THR A 173 33.48 12.10 11.92
CA THR A 173 33.93 13.41 11.43
C THR A 173 33.49 13.68 9.99
N LEU A 174 32.51 12.94 9.47
CA LEU A 174 31.98 13.11 8.11
C LEU A 174 31.44 14.53 7.94
N GLN A 175 31.98 15.24 6.95
CA GLN A 175 31.49 16.54 6.54
C GLN A 175 30.11 16.39 5.87
N PRO A 176 29.23 17.41 5.92
CA PRO A 176 27.87 17.37 5.35
C PRO A 176 27.79 16.86 3.90
N ASP A 177 28.78 17.23 3.08
CA ASP A 177 28.92 16.89 1.66
C ASP A 177 29.57 15.53 1.39
N THR A 178 30.02 14.82 2.44
CA THR A 178 30.69 13.52 2.27
C THR A 178 29.74 12.52 1.60
N PRO A 179 30.15 11.89 0.48
CA PRO A 179 29.29 10.96 -0.22
C PRO A 179 29.11 9.66 0.57
N VAL A 180 27.85 9.25 0.74
CA VAL A 180 27.45 7.93 1.24
C VAL A 180 26.50 7.28 0.25
N TYR A 181 26.34 5.97 0.34
CA TYR A 181 25.58 5.18 -0.64
C TYR A 181 24.50 4.40 0.08
N LEU A 182 23.24 4.61 -0.32
CA LEU A 182 22.11 3.84 0.20
C LEU A 182 21.84 2.68 -0.74
N PHE A 183 21.51 1.52 -0.19
CA PHE A 183 21.20 0.33 -0.98
C PHE A 183 20.09 -0.48 -0.34
N ASP A 184 19.37 -1.23 -1.16
CA ASP A 184 18.43 -2.24 -0.69
C ASP A 184 19.11 -3.62 -0.74
N THR A 185 18.50 -4.64 -0.13
CA THR A 185 18.98 -6.02 -0.22
C THR A 185 17.94 -6.95 -0.83
N ALA A 186 18.42 -7.90 -1.63
CA ALA A 186 17.68 -9.10 -2.00
C ALA A 186 18.43 -10.30 -1.42
N GLY A 187 17.74 -11.19 -0.71
CA GLY A 187 18.45 -12.20 0.07
C GLY A 187 17.69 -13.48 0.32
N VAL A 188 18.42 -14.43 0.87
CA VAL A 188 17.96 -15.76 1.21
C VAL A 188 18.42 -16.12 2.62
N PHE A 189 17.60 -16.90 3.31
CA PHE A 189 17.91 -17.43 4.64
C PHE A 189 17.72 -18.94 4.66
N CYS A 190 18.64 -19.67 5.28
CA CYS A 190 18.54 -21.11 5.50
C CYS A 190 18.81 -21.42 6.97
N ALA A 191 17.88 -22.13 7.60
CA ALA A 191 18.02 -22.66 8.94
C ALA A 191 18.57 -24.10 8.90
N GLU A 192 18.65 -24.75 10.06
CA GLU A 192 19.14 -26.11 10.24
C GLU A 192 18.34 -27.19 9.50
N ASP A 193 17.11 -26.87 9.09
CA ASP A 193 16.22 -27.72 8.29
C ASP A 193 16.68 -27.88 6.82
N GLY A 194 17.59 -27.02 6.37
CA GLY A 194 18.07 -27.02 4.99
C GLY A 194 17.17 -26.34 3.98
N MET A 195 16.01 -25.83 4.41
CA MET A 195 15.11 -25.09 3.53
C MET A 195 15.58 -23.64 3.43
N ALA A 196 16.02 -23.26 2.23
CA ALA A 196 16.29 -21.86 1.93
C ALA A 196 14.98 -21.13 1.64
N HIS A 197 14.82 -19.95 2.24
CA HIS A 197 13.67 -19.07 2.10
C HIS A 197 14.11 -17.74 1.47
N ARG A 198 13.38 -17.28 0.46
CA ARG A 198 13.56 -15.92 -0.09
C ARG A 198 13.08 -14.89 0.92
N LEU A 199 13.88 -13.87 1.16
CA LEU A 199 13.55 -12.75 2.03
C LEU A 199 12.82 -11.67 1.23
N ASN A 200 11.78 -11.10 1.83
CA ASN A 200 11.03 -10.00 1.22
C ASN A 200 11.94 -8.77 1.02
N SER A 201 11.84 -8.17 -0.18
CA SER A 201 12.46 -6.88 -0.53
C SER A 201 11.44 -5.73 -0.64
N ASN A 202 10.15 -6.01 -0.42
CA ASN A 202 9.09 -5.00 -0.40
C ASN A 202 9.13 -4.19 0.92
N ALA A 203 9.13 -2.86 0.81
CA ALA A 203 9.23 -1.90 1.92
C ALA A 203 8.38 -2.20 3.17
N ALA A 204 7.19 -2.79 3.00
CA ALA A 204 6.30 -3.14 4.10
C ALA A 204 6.72 -4.39 4.90
N GLU A 205 7.44 -5.34 4.27
CA GLU A 205 7.74 -6.68 4.83
C GLU A 205 9.24 -7.03 4.77
N ILE A 206 10.13 -6.04 4.57
CA ILE A 206 11.57 -6.27 4.35
C ILE A 206 12.22 -7.17 5.42
N GLY A 207 13.03 -8.13 4.97
CA GLY A 207 14.03 -8.77 5.82
C GLY A 207 13.58 -9.99 6.62
N TRP A 208 12.39 -10.52 6.34
CA TRP A 208 11.96 -11.87 6.75
C TRP A 208 11.36 -12.63 5.56
N ARG A 209 11.21 -13.95 5.68
CA ARG A 209 10.81 -14.86 4.59
C ARG A 209 9.49 -14.48 3.90
N THR A 210 9.42 -14.75 2.59
CA THR A 210 8.21 -14.52 1.78
C THR A 210 7.17 -15.60 2.07
N LEU A 211 5.95 -15.18 2.42
CA LEU A 211 4.79 -16.06 2.57
C LEU A 211 3.77 -15.74 1.46
N ALA A 212 3.38 -16.75 0.68
CA ALA A 212 2.41 -16.60 -0.40
C ALA A 212 1.00 -16.24 0.12
N ALA A 213 0.60 -16.86 1.23
CA ALA A 213 -0.62 -16.58 1.97
C ALA A 213 -0.35 -16.74 3.47
N LEU A 214 -1.33 -16.43 4.31
CA LEU A 214 -1.26 -16.67 5.75
C LEU A 214 -2.21 -17.81 6.08
N THR A 215 -1.72 -19.05 6.01
CA THR A 215 -2.49 -20.26 6.29
C THR A 215 -2.62 -20.51 7.81
N PRO A 216 -3.50 -21.40 8.28
CA PRO A 216 -3.53 -21.80 9.68
C PRO A 216 -2.15 -22.21 10.21
N ASP A 217 -1.39 -23.01 9.45
CA ASP A 217 -0.06 -23.47 9.87
C ASP A 217 0.96 -22.32 9.98
N ASP A 218 0.91 -21.36 9.04
CA ASP A 218 1.77 -20.17 9.07
C ASP A 218 1.52 -19.31 10.32
N VAL A 219 0.28 -19.30 10.84
CA VAL A 219 -0.11 -18.57 12.06
C VAL A 219 0.19 -19.40 13.31
N ARG A 220 0.00 -20.72 13.27
CA ARG A 220 0.25 -21.63 14.38
C ARG A 220 1.70 -21.60 14.83
N LEU A 221 2.65 -21.54 13.90
CA LEU A 221 4.08 -21.54 14.23
C LEU A 221 4.47 -20.37 15.17
N PRO A 222 4.23 -19.09 14.83
CA PRO A 222 4.49 -17.97 15.75
C PRO A 222 3.75 -18.05 17.08
N ILE A 223 2.54 -18.63 17.13
CA ILE A 223 1.80 -18.83 18.38
C ILE A 223 2.56 -19.79 19.28
N CYS A 224 2.91 -20.97 18.77
CA CYS A 224 3.55 -22.01 19.56
C CYS A 224 4.92 -21.55 20.09
N THR A 225 5.76 -20.96 19.24
CA THR A 225 7.10 -20.50 19.64
C THR A 225 7.06 -19.34 20.62
N ALA A 226 6.14 -18.39 20.46
CA ALA A 226 5.98 -17.28 21.39
C ALA A 226 5.41 -17.74 22.75
N ALA A 227 4.55 -18.74 22.75
CA ALA A 227 4.07 -19.37 23.98
C ALA A 227 5.20 -20.11 24.71
N THR A 228 6.04 -20.86 23.99
CA THR A 228 7.25 -21.46 24.56
C THR A 228 8.18 -20.40 25.14
N TYR A 229 8.37 -19.27 24.45
CA TYR A 229 9.15 -18.14 24.96
C TYR A 229 8.60 -17.61 26.29
N LEU A 230 7.28 -17.37 26.38
CA LEU A 230 6.63 -16.91 27.61
C LEU A 230 6.75 -17.93 28.74
N GLY A 231 6.50 -19.22 28.46
CA GLY A 231 6.67 -20.29 29.46
C GLY A 231 8.09 -20.33 30.02
N ALA A 232 9.10 -20.13 29.17
CA ALA A 232 10.50 -20.05 29.58
C ALA A 232 10.85 -18.81 30.41
N GLN A 233 10.00 -17.77 30.41
CA GLN A 233 10.18 -16.62 31.29
C GLN A 233 9.68 -16.89 32.72
N VAL A 234 8.90 -17.94 32.97
CA VAL A 234 8.37 -18.26 34.30
C VAL A 234 9.44 -19.00 35.12
N GLN A 235 9.98 -18.31 36.13
CA GLN A 235 10.99 -18.86 37.05
C GLN A 235 10.39 -19.97 37.93
N ASP A 236 11.25 -20.65 38.69
CA ASP A 236 10.82 -21.68 39.66
C ASP A 236 9.91 -21.10 40.75
N SER A 237 10.09 -19.82 41.09
CA SER A 237 9.21 -19.07 42.01
C SER A 237 7.82 -18.80 41.43
N GLY A 238 7.59 -19.06 40.14
CA GLY A 238 6.40 -18.64 39.40
C GLY A 238 6.45 -17.20 38.91
N GLN A 239 7.38 -16.37 39.37
CA GLN A 239 7.53 -14.99 38.90
C GLN A 239 8.15 -14.95 37.49
N PHE A 240 7.63 -14.08 36.62
CA PHE A 240 8.21 -13.90 35.28
C PHE A 240 9.56 -13.16 35.33
N VAL A 241 10.46 -13.54 34.44
CA VAL A 241 11.45 -12.62 33.90
C VAL A 241 10.71 -11.65 32.98
N TYR A 242 10.68 -10.37 33.36
CA TYR A 242 9.74 -9.41 32.77
C TYR A 242 9.99 -9.10 31.29
N GLY A 243 11.24 -9.23 30.83
CA GLY A 243 11.62 -9.03 29.43
C GLY A 243 13.03 -8.50 29.25
N TYR A 244 13.36 -8.17 27.99
CA TYR A 244 14.70 -7.79 27.56
C TYR A 244 14.70 -6.66 26.52
N PHE A 245 15.81 -5.91 26.48
CA PHE A 245 16.21 -5.06 25.37
C PHE A 245 17.24 -5.81 24.49
N PRO A 246 16.82 -6.42 23.36
CA PRO A 246 17.63 -7.42 22.68
C PRO A 246 18.91 -6.88 22.02
N CYS A 247 18.97 -5.58 21.67
CA CYS A 247 20.15 -5.00 21.05
C CYS A 247 21.43 -5.21 21.87
N PHE A 248 21.30 -5.30 23.20
CA PHE A 248 22.41 -5.45 24.14
C PHE A 248 22.17 -6.54 25.20
N ASP A 249 21.18 -7.42 25.02
CA ASP A 249 20.77 -8.47 25.97
C ASP A 249 20.54 -7.95 27.41
N ARG A 250 19.93 -6.77 27.57
CA ARG A 250 19.74 -6.15 28.89
C ARG A 250 18.37 -6.52 29.46
N PRO A 251 18.27 -7.04 30.71
CA PRO A 251 16.99 -7.34 31.33
C PRO A 251 16.22 -6.07 31.72
N ILE A 252 14.88 -6.14 31.70
CA ILE A 252 13.99 -5.09 32.19
C ILE A 252 13.79 -5.29 33.70
N LYS A 253 14.11 -4.27 34.51
CA LYS A 253 14.12 -4.38 35.99
C LYS A 253 12.78 -4.16 36.67
N ASN A 254 11.92 -3.30 36.12
CA ASN A 254 10.65 -2.96 36.76
C ASN A 254 9.62 -4.05 36.50
N TYR A 255 8.97 -4.53 37.55
CA TYR A 255 7.95 -5.56 37.47
C TYR A 255 6.54 -4.95 37.58
N ASN A 256 5.59 -5.47 36.83
CA ASN A 256 4.19 -5.03 36.88
C ASN A 256 3.30 -6.26 37.10
N THR A 257 2.59 -6.29 38.22
CA THR A 257 1.78 -7.45 38.63
C THR A 257 0.57 -7.68 37.73
N LEU A 258 -0.04 -6.62 37.16
CA LEU A 258 -1.13 -6.75 36.17
C LEU A 258 -0.65 -7.58 34.97
N ARG A 259 0.57 -7.29 34.49
CA ARG A 259 1.16 -7.98 33.34
C ARG A 259 1.56 -9.43 33.62
N HIS A 260 1.76 -9.79 34.87
CA HIS A 260 1.90 -11.20 35.24
C HIS A 260 0.61 -11.94 34.88
N ALA A 261 -0.53 -11.47 35.39
CA ALA A 261 -1.81 -12.14 35.21
C ALA A 261 -2.28 -12.18 33.75
N SER A 262 -2.16 -11.08 33.00
CA SER A 262 -2.53 -11.05 31.58
C SER A 262 -1.64 -11.97 30.72
N SER A 263 -0.36 -12.09 31.05
CA SER A 263 0.55 -12.99 30.32
C SER A 263 0.26 -14.45 30.66
N THR A 264 -0.11 -14.76 31.91
CA THR A 264 -0.63 -16.08 32.29
C THR A 264 -1.91 -16.41 31.52
N TYR A 265 -2.84 -15.46 31.37
CA TYR A 265 -4.05 -15.64 30.56
C TYR A 265 -3.71 -16.03 29.11
N ALA A 266 -2.82 -15.28 28.44
CA ALA A 266 -2.41 -15.60 27.08
C ALA A 266 -1.69 -16.96 26.96
N MET A 267 -0.89 -17.35 27.97
CA MET A 267 -0.29 -18.69 28.03
C MET A 267 -1.36 -19.79 28.10
N ILE A 268 -2.43 -19.60 28.87
CA ILE A 268 -3.55 -20.55 28.95
C ILE A 268 -4.27 -20.66 27.60
N GLU A 269 -4.48 -19.55 26.90
CA GLU A 269 -5.04 -19.56 25.54
C GLU A 269 -4.16 -20.36 24.57
N ALA A 270 -2.85 -20.15 24.63
CA ALA A 270 -1.90 -20.86 23.79
C ALA A 270 -1.84 -22.36 24.15
N TRP A 271 -1.88 -22.71 25.43
CA TRP A 271 -1.93 -24.11 25.88
C TRP A 271 -3.19 -24.82 25.41
N ALA A 272 -4.35 -24.17 25.45
CA ALA A 272 -5.59 -24.73 24.91
C ALA A 272 -5.51 -25.08 23.41
N LEU A 273 -4.61 -24.43 22.67
CA LEU A 273 -4.34 -24.68 21.26
C LEU A 273 -3.19 -25.68 21.02
N SER A 274 -2.16 -25.67 21.87
CA SER A 274 -0.93 -26.44 21.66
C SER A 274 -0.94 -27.80 22.36
N GLY A 275 -1.57 -27.91 23.53
CA GLY A 275 -1.48 -29.09 24.41
C GLY A 275 -0.10 -29.29 25.04
N ASP A 276 0.78 -28.28 25.04
CA ASP A 276 2.15 -28.40 25.57
C ASP A 276 2.15 -28.49 27.11
N GLU A 277 2.52 -29.65 27.65
CA GLU A 277 2.59 -29.88 29.10
C GLU A 277 3.72 -29.10 29.79
N THR A 278 4.78 -28.72 29.06
CA THR A 278 5.83 -27.84 29.60
C THR A 278 5.28 -26.44 29.85
N LEU A 279 4.49 -25.94 28.89
CA LEU A 279 3.80 -24.66 29.03
C LEU A 279 2.78 -24.71 30.17
N LYS A 280 2.03 -25.81 30.30
CA LYS A 280 1.09 -26.02 31.40
C LYS A 280 1.76 -26.00 32.77
N ALA A 281 2.92 -26.64 32.92
CA ALA A 281 3.69 -26.59 34.16
C ALA A 281 4.13 -25.16 34.50
N ALA A 282 4.52 -24.36 33.50
CA ALA A 282 4.82 -22.94 33.69
C ALA A 282 3.59 -22.12 34.08
N ILE A 283 2.43 -22.37 33.45
CA ILE A 283 1.14 -21.76 33.83
C ILE A 283 0.83 -22.04 35.29
N GLN A 284 0.96 -23.28 35.75
CA GLN A 284 0.65 -23.64 37.14
C GLN A 284 1.55 -22.88 38.13
N ARG A 285 2.87 -22.84 37.91
CA ARG A 285 3.77 -22.06 38.77
C ARG A 285 3.40 -20.57 38.80
N SER A 286 3.06 -20.01 37.64
CA SER A 286 2.61 -18.61 37.54
C SER A 286 1.31 -18.38 38.30
N LEU A 287 0.31 -19.27 38.17
CA LEU A 287 -0.94 -19.18 38.93
C LEU A 287 -0.71 -19.33 40.44
N ASP A 288 0.19 -20.20 40.87
CA ASP A 288 0.54 -20.36 42.28
C ASP A 288 1.14 -19.07 42.83
N TYR A 289 2.09 -18.45 42.11
CA TYR A 289 2.64 -17.15 42.51
C TYR A 289 1.55 -16.06 42.55
N LEU A 290 0.70 -16.00 41.53
CA LEU A 290 -0.40 -15.03 41.45
C LEU A 290 -1.35 -15.16 42.65
N THR A 291 -1.82 -16.37 42.94
CA THR A 291 -2.86 -16.63 43.95
C THR A 291 -2.35 -16.66 45.38
N GLN A 292 -1.09 -17.05 45.60
CA GLN A 292 -0.52 -17.18 46.95
C GLN A 292 0.28 -15.94 47.37
N THR A 293 0.79 -15.15 46.42
CA THR A 293 1.69 -14.03 46.72
C THR A 293 1.09 -12.66 46.37
N LEU A 294 0.51 -12.53 45.16
CA LEU A 294 0.11 -11.23 44.64
C LEU A 294 -1.34 -10.85 44.99
N ILE A 295 -2.24 -11.83 45.03
CA ILE A 295 -3.64 -11.62 45.43
C ILE A 295 -3.77 -11.75 46.94
N ARG A 296 -4.35 -10.74 47.58
CA ARG A 296 -4.54 -10.70 49.04
C ARG A 296 -6.02 -10.56 49.39
N PRO A 297 -6.53 -11.33 50.37
CA PRO A 297 -7.88 -11.15 50.88
C PRO A 297 -8.01 -9.82 51.64
N SER A 298 -9.20 -9.25 51.64
CA SER A 298 -9.57 -8.07 52.42
C SER A 298 -11.03 -8.16 52.88
N LEU A 299 -11.36 -7.54 54.01
CA LEU A 299 -12.73 -7.40 54.49
C LEU A 299 -13.28 -6.04 54.07
N LEU A 300 -14.44 -6.03 53.43
CA LEU A 300 -15.14 -4.80 53.07
C LEU A 300 -15.89 -4.23 54.29
N PRO A 301 -16.25 -2.93 54.28
CA PRO A 301 -16.95 -2.29 55.40
C PRO A 301 -18.30 -2.94 55.77
N ASP A 302 -18.94 -3.63 54.84
CA ASP A 302 -20.19 -4.37 55.07
C ASP A 302 -19.99 -5.79 55.63
N GLY A 303 -18.73 -6.18 55.90
CA GLY A 303 -18.35 -7.49 56.41
C GLY A 303 -18.18 -8.58 55.34
N SER A 304 -18.41 -8.26 54.06
CA SER A 304 -18.18 -9.21 52.98
C SER A 304 -16.69 -9.40 52.66
N VAL A 305 -16.34 -10.60 52.16
CA VAL A 305 -14.97 -10.97 51.83
C VAL A 305 -14.68 -10.59 50.37
N ALA A 306 -13.63 -9.79 50.18
CA ALA A 306 -13.07 -9.44 48.88
C ALA A 306 -11.63 -9.94 48.76
N ALA A 307 -11.10 -9.92 47.55
CA ALA A 307 -9.69 -10.13 47.28
C ALA A 307 -9.20 -9.11 46.24
N PHE A 308 -7.93 -8.73 46.33
CA PHE A 308 -7.34 -7.76 45.43
C PHE A 308 -5.93 -8.15 45.01
N LEU A 309 -5.59 -7.91 43.75
CA LEU A 309 -4.22 -7.90 43.29
C LEU A 309 -3.52 -6.66 43.84
N VAL A 310 -2.51 -6.86 44.69
CA VAL A 310 -1.71 -5.77 45.26
C VAL A 310 -0.43 -5.61 44.45
N ASP A 311 -0.26 -4.45 43.81
CA ASP A 311 0.95 -4.13 43.03
C ASP A 311 2.12 -3.73 43.95
N THR A 312 3.32 -3.72 43.38
CA THR A 312 4.60 -3.35 44.02
C THR A 312 4.61 -1.98 44.70
N GLY A 313 3.72 -1.06 44.31
CA GLY A 313 3.52 0.25 44.95
C GLY A 313 2.55 0.26 46.14
N ASN A 314 2.10 -0.91 46.61
CA ASN A 314 1.02 -1.07 47.58
C ASN A 314 -0.29 -0.39 47.14
N GLU A 315 -0.59 -0.50 45.85
CA GLU A 315 -1.81 -0.01 45.21
C GLU A 315 -2.63 -1.18 44.69
N ILE A 316 -3.95 -1.01 44.69
CA ILE A 316 -4.89 -1.91 44.02
C ILE A 316 -5.33 -1.21 42.74
N LYS A 317 -5.14 -1.86 41.59
CA LYS A 317 -5.55 -1.35 40.28
C LYS A 317 -6.72 -2.18 39.78
N LEU A 318 -7.80 -1.54 39.37
CA LEU A 318 -9.01 -2.19 38.84
C LEU A 318 -8.68 -3.23 37.76
N GLY A 319 -7.94 -2.79 36.73
CA GLY A 319 -7.50 -3.65 35.63
C GLY A 319 -6.70 -4.87 36.09
N GLY A 320 -5.89 -4.72 37.15
CA GLY A 320 -5.12 -5.81 37.76
C GLY A 320 -6.01 -6.92 38.31
N ASN A 321 -7.05 -6.56 39.06
CA ASN A 321 -8.05 -7.51 39.57
C ASN A 321 -8.78 -8.20 38.41
N ALA A 322 -9.15 -7.43 37.40
CA ALA A 322 -9.89 -7.91 36.25
C ALA A 322 -9.13 -8.97 35.45
N VAL A 323 -7.85 -8.73 35.13
CA VAL A 323 -7.05 -9.72 34.38
C VAL A 323 -6.71 -10.96 35.21
N CYS A 324 -6.63 -10.86 36.54
CA CYS A 324 -6.53 -12.05 37.42
C CYS A 324 -7.77 -12.93 37.27
N LEU A 325 -8.93 -12.28 37.30
CA LEU A 325 -10.22 -12.95 37.15
C LEU A 325 -10.34 -13.59 35.76
N LEU A 326 -9.89 -12.92 34.69
CA LEU A 326 -9.79 -13.51 33.34
C LEU A 326 -8.89 -14.76 33.30
N ALA A 327 -7.67 -14.69 33.84
CA ALA A 327 -6.74 -15.82 33.86
C ALA A 327 -7.32 -17.03 34.59
N LEU A 328 -7.87 -16.82 35.79
CA LEU A 328 -8.44 -17.88 36.61
C LEU A 328 -9.71 -18.48 36.01
N VAL A 329 -10.62 -17.66 35.44
CA VAL A 329 -11.80 -18.16 34.72
C VAL A 329 -11.37 -19.01 33.53
N LYS A 330 -10.44 -18.51 32.71
CA LYS A 330 -9.97 -19.24 31.53
C LYS A 330 -9.34 -20.57 31.89
N TYR A 331 -8.52 -20.61 32.96
CA TYR A 331 -7.94 -21.85 33.45
C TYR A 331 -9.01 -22.84 33.92
N SER A 332 -10.00 -22.37 34.68
CA SER A 332 -11.15 -23.17 35.10
C SER A 332 -11.96 -23.72 33.92
N GLU A 333 -12.16 -22.94 32.87
CA GLU A 333 -12.88 -23.38 31.66
C GLU A 333 -12.12 -24.47 30.89
N VAL A 334 -10.81 -24.30 30.69
CA VAL A 334 -10.00 -25.23 29.88
C VAL A 334 -9.68 -26.51 30.64
N THR A 335 -9.53 -26.46 31.97
CA THR A 335 -9.21 -27.65 32.79
C THR A 335 -10.44 -28.32 33.41
N GLY A 336 -11.56 -27.62 33.51
CA GLY A 336 -12.73 -28.04 34.27
C GLY A 336 -12.60 -27.86 35.80
N THR A 337 -11.49 -27.31 36.32
CA THR A 337 -11.32 -27.13 37.76
C THR A 337 -12.25 -26.08 38.36
N ARG A 338 -12.76 -26.35 39.57
CA ARG A 338 -13.57 -25.41 40.35
C ARG A 338 -12.85 -24.87 41.59
N GLN A 339 -11.59 -25.23 41.81
CA GLN A 339 -10.83 -24.87 43.02
C GLN A 339 -10.70 -23.35 43.25
N TYR A 340 -10.71 -22.56 42.17
CA TYR A 340 -10.57 -21.11 42.23
C TYR A 340 -11.89 -20.36 42.41
N LEU A 341 -13.05 -21.04 42.43
CA LEU A 341 -14.35 -20.38 42.55
C LEU A 341 -14.44 -19.43 43.77
N PRO A 342 -14.00 -19.81 44.98
CA PRO A 342 -14.05 -18.89 46.13
C PRO A 342 -13.20 -17.62 45.93
N LEU A 343 -12.04 -17.76 45.28
CA LEU A 343 -11.15 -16.62 45.00
C LEU A 343 -11.71 -15.72 43.89
N LEU A 344 -12.28 -16.32 42.84
CA LEU A 344 -12.96 -15.62 41.75
C LEU A 344 -14.12 -14.77 42.27
N GLU A 345 -14.91 -15.34 43.17
CA GLU A 345 -16.01 -14.68 43.86
C GLU A 345 -15.50 -13.49 44.70
N ALA A 346 -14.43 -13.67 45.48
CA ALA A 346 -13.83 -12.60 46.27
C ALA A 346 -13.23 -11.47 45.41
N LEU A 347 -12.57 -11.80 44.30
CA LEU A 347 -12.08 -10.80 43.34
C LEU A 347 -13.24 -10.00 42.72
N ALA A 348 -14.33 -10.68 42.34
CA ALA A 348 -15.52 -10.03 41.79
C ALA A 348 -16.21 -9.12 42.81
N ASN A 349 -16.30 -9.53 44.08
CA ASN A 349 -16.77 -8.66 45.17
C ASN A 349 -15.90 -7.39 45.28
N GLY A 350 -14.58 -7.54 45.23
CA GLY A 350 -13.66 -6.40 45.25
C GLY A 350 -13.85 -5.44 44.07
N MET A 351 -14.09 -5.97 42.86
CA MET A 351 -14.37 -5.16 41.68
C MET A 351 -15.75 -4.48 41.74
N ALA A 352 -16.76 -5.16 42.27
CA ALA A 352 -18.08 -4.59 42.49
C ALA A 352 -18.05 -3.47 43.54
N TRP A 353 -17.22 -3.60 44.59
CA TRP A 353 -16.95 -2.54 45.56
C TRP A 353 -16.32 -1.29 44.92
N MET A 354 -15.52 -1.49 43.87
CA MET A 354 -14.92 -0.39 43.11
C MET A 354 -15.91 0.26 42.11
N GLN A 355 -17.15 -0.23 41.98
CA GLN A 355 -18.17 0.38 41.13
C GLN A 355 -19.05 1.34 41.95
N ASP A 356 -19.26 2.55 41.44
CA ASP A 356 -20.28 3.44 41.97
C ASP A 356 -21.68 2.85 41.69
N PRO A 357 -22.49 2.56 42.72
CA PRO A 357 -23.74 1.83 42.56
C PRO A 357 -24.84 2.63 41.84
N THR A 358 -24.69 3.96 41.76
CA THR A 358 -25.67 4.90 41.19
C THR A 358 -25.39 5.13 39.71
N THR A 359 -24.13 5.41 39.37
CA THR A 359 -23.71 5.80 38.02
C THR A 359 -23.22 4.63 37.18
N GLY A 360 -22.74 3.55 37.81
CA GLY A 360 -22.10 2.42 37.13
C GLY A 360 -20.63 2.63 36.78
N ALA A 361 -20.07 3.81 37.05
CA ALA A 361 -18.65 4.14 36.83
C ALA A 361 -17.75 3.36 37.80
N PHE A 362 -16.55 2.96 37.37
CA PHE A 362 -15.57 2.34 38.25
C PHE A 362 -14.56 3.34 38.80
N VAL A 363 -14.04 3.04 39.99
CA VAL A 363 -12.81 3.62 40.55
C VAL A 363 -11.61 2.81 40.08
N HIS A 364 -10.58 3.50 39.60
CA HIS A 364 -9.45 2.83 38.96
C HIS A 364 -8.37 2.36 39.95
N VAL A 365 -8.15 3.10 41.04
CA VAL A 365 -7.04 2.82 41.96
C VAL A 365 -7.42 3.07 43.42
N LEU A 366 -7.18 2.07 44.27
CA LEU A 366 -7.31 2.17 45.73
C LEU A 366 -5.95 2.06 46.43
N HIS A 367 -5.87 2.62 47.64
CA HIS A 367 -4.81 2.29 48.59
C HIS A 367 -5.00 0.87 49.12
N ALA A 368 -3.95 0.05 49.08
CA ALA A 368 -4.06 -1.34 49.53
C ALA A 368 -4.18 -1.47 51.06
N GLN A 369 -3.81 -0.44 51.83
CA GLN A 369 -3.88 -0.48 53.29
C GLN A 369 -5.30 -0.37 53.83
N ASP A 370 -6.11 0.54 53.27
CA ASP A 370 -7.40 0.95 53.84
C ASP A 370 -8.55 0.99 52.81
N LEU A 371 -8.28 0.61 51.56
CA LEU A 371 -9.21 0.64 50.43
C LEU A 371 -9.77 2.03 50.09
N SER A 372 -9.16 3.10 50.61
CA SER A 372 -9.52 4.47 50.22
C SER A 372 -9.18 4.74 48.76
N VAL A 373 -9.98 5.59 48.10
CA VAL A 373 -9.76 5.95 46.69
C VAL A 373 -8.45 6.73 46.58
N LYS A 374 -7.49 6.15 45.83
CA LYS A 374 -6.22 6.81 45.52
C LYS A 374 -6.32 7.66 44.27
N GLU A 375 -6.94 7.11 43.22
CA GLU A 375 -7.10 7.76 41.93
C GLU A 375 -8.41 7.27 41.30
N PRO A 376 -9.43 8.15 41.17
CA PRO A 376 -10.74 7.74 40.66
C PRO A 376 -10.65 7.26 39.22
N PHE A 377 -9.83 7.92 38.39
CA PHE A 377 -9.60 7.57 37.00
C PHE A 377 -8.11 7.64 36.67
N ARG A 378 -7.56 6.55 36.11
CA ARG A 378 -6.16 6.48 35.68
C ARG A 378 -6.01 6.26 34.18
N ILE A 379 -6.73 5.27 33.66
CA ILE A 379 -6.67 4.87 32.25
C ILE A 379 -7.92 4.09 31.87
N ILE A 380 -8.52 4.47 30.74
CA ILE A 380 -9.82 3.94 30.28
C ILE A 380 -9.84 2.41 30.07
N TYR A 381 -8.70 1.79 29.77
CA TYR A 381 -8.62 0.33 29.58
C TYR A 381 -9.08 -0.48 30.81
N TYR A 382 -8.96 0.09 32.02
CA TYR A 382 -9.37 -0.61 33.24
C TYR A 382 -10.88 -0.88 33.28
N ASP A 383 -11.68 0.02 32.70
CA ASP A 383 -13.13 -0.15 32.60
C ASP A 383 -13.50 -1.36 31.74
N GLY A 384 -12.88 -1.45 30.56
CA GLY A 384 -13.06 -2.56 29.63
C GLY A 384 -12.57 -3.89 30.20
N GLU A 385 -11.39 -3.90 30.82
CA GLU A 385 -10.83 -5.08 31.50
C GLU A 385 -11.80 -5.58 32.58
N ALA A 386 -12.29 -4.68 33.44
CA ALA A 386 -13.19 -5.01 34.54
C ALA A 386 -14.52 -5.60 34.08
N ALA A 387 -15.18 -4.91 33.15
CA ALA A 387 -16.43 -5.39 32.59
C ALA A 387 -16.23 -6.74 31.88
N PHE A 388 -15.15 -6.92 31.12
CA PHE A 388 -14.85 -8.18 30.46
C PHE A 388 -14.60 -9.32 31.46
N GLY A 389 -13.80 -9.08 32.49
CA GLY A 389 -13.55 -10.03 33.57
C GLY A 389 -14.85 -10.55 34.17
N LEU A 390 -15.69 -9.65 34.68
CA LEU A 390 -16.97 -10.01 35.31
C LEU A 390 -17.92 -10.73 34.35
N MET A 391 -17.93 -10.33 33.07
CA MET A 391 -18.72 -11.00 32.03
C MET A 391 -18.25 -12.44 31.79
N ARG A 392 -16.93 -12.70 31.81
CA ARG A 392 -16.37 -14.07 31.75
C ARG A 392 -16.74 -14.89 32.99
N LEU A 393 -16.68 -14.30 34.19
CA LEU A 393 -17.10 -14.99 35.41
C LEU A 393 -18.59 -15.34 35.40
N TYR A 394 -19.44 -14.46 34.89
CA TYR A 394 -20.86 -14.78 34.66
C TYR A 394 -21.01 -15.97 33.71
N GLY A 395 -20.23 -16.03 32.63
CA GLY A 395 -20.23 -17.18 31.72
C GLY A 395 -19.96 -18.51 32.43
N LEU A 396 -19.06 -18.50 33.42
CA LEU A 396 -18.67 -19.69 34.20
C LEU A 396 -19.64 -20.04 35.34
N THR A 397 -20.25 -19.05 36.00
CA THR A 397 -21.02 -19.21 37.25
C THR A 397 -22.52 -19.04 37.11
N ARG A 398 -22.98 -18.31 36.09
CA ARG A 398 -24.38 -17.90 35.90
C ARG A 398 -24.96 -17.07 37.07
N ASN A 399 -24.10 -16.42 37.84
CA ASN A 399 -24.53 -15.53 38.93
C ASN A 399 -24.92 -14.15 38.39
N GLU A 400 -26.22 -13.85 38.35
CA GLU A 400 -26.77 -12.61 37.78
C GLU A 400 -26.22 -11.32 38.41
N ARG A 401 -25.66 -11.35 39.63
CA ARG A 401 -24.99 -10.18 40.22
C ARG A 401 -23.90 -9.62 39.32
N TRP A 402 -23.10 -10.49 38.70
CA TRP A 402 -21.99 -10.08 37.85
C TRP A 402 -22.47 -9.49 36.53
N LEU A 403 -23.54 -10.04 35.96
CA LEU A 403 -24.16 -9.48 34.77
C LEU A 403 -24.76 -8.09 35.07
N ASN A 404 -25.42 -7.91 36.22
CA ASN A 404 -25.95 -6.61 36.62
C ASN A 404 -24.85 -5.53 36.77
N VAL A 405 -23.68 -5.89 37.31
CA VAL A 405 -22.52 -4.97 37.39
C VAL A 405 -22.05 -4.58 35.98
N VAL A 406 -21.98 -5.54 35.05
CA VAL A 406 -21.58 -5.29 33.65
C VAL A 406 -22.61 -4.44 32.91
N GLU A 407 -23.91 -4.70 33.06
CA GLU A 407 -24.98 -3.93 32.41
C GLU A 407 -24.95 -2.46 32.88
N LYS A 408 -24.79 -2.22 34.19
CA LYS A 408 -24.62 -0.87 34.74
C LYS A 408 -23.37 -0.16 34.19
N ALA A 409 -22.25 -0.86 34.12
CA ALA A 409 -21.02 -0.32 33.55
C ALA A 409 -21.21 0.05 32.08
N PHE A 410 -21.87 -0.81 31.29
CA PHE A 410 -22.14 -0.53 29.88
C PHE A 410 -23.13 0.60 29.66
N ASP A 411 -24.13 0.77 30.52
CA ASP A 411 -25.02 1.93 30.46
C ASP A 411 -24.23 3.24 30.66
N TYR A 412 -23.29 3.24 31.61
CA TYR A 412 -22.34 4.34 31.78
C TYR A 412 -21.42 4.53 30.57
N PHE A 413 -20.82 3.46 30.04
CA PHE A 413 -19.93 3.53 28.87
C PHE A 413 -20.65 4.03 27.62
N ILE A 414 -21.93 3.68 27.47
CA ILE A 414 -22.77 4.17 26.37
C ILE A 414 -23.03 5.67 26.53
N ASP A 415 -23.42 6.12 27.73
CA ASP A 415 -23.64 7.54 28.04
C ASP A 415 -22.37 8.39 27.82
N LYS A 416 -21.20 7.84 28.13
CA LYS A 416 -19.90 8.50 27.97
C LYS A 416 -19.22 8.28 26.62
N GLU A 417 -19.88 7.59 25.70
CA GLU A 417 -19.36 7.32 24.35
C GLU A 417 -17.97 6.65 24.33
N HIS A 418 -17.68 5.75 25.29
CA HIS A 418 -16.36 5.12 25.46
C HIS A 418 -15.88 4.35 24.20
N TRP A 419 -16.77 3.99 23.28
CA TRP A 419 -16.41 3.38 21.99
C TRP A 419 -15.48 4.25 21.14
N ARG A 420 -15.39 5.56 21.38
CA ARG A 420 -14.48 6.47 20.67
C ARG A 420 -13.00 6.17 20.94
N GLU A 421 -12.69 5.46 22.01
CA GLU A 421 -11.32 5.04 22.34
C GLU A 421 -10.83 3.85 21.51
N HIS A 422 -11.73 3.18 20.77
CA HIS A 422 -11.39 2.02 19.93
C HIS A 422 -10.70 0.90 20.72
N ASP A 423 -11.22 0.61 21.92
CA ASP A 423 -10.62 -0.33 22.85
C ASP A 423 -11.03 -1.78 22.58
N HIS A 424 -10.04 -2.65 22.41
CA HIS A 424 -10.21 -4.08 22.30
C HIS A 424 -10.87 -4.74 23.53
N TRP A 425 -10.63 -4.27 24.76
CA TRP A 425 -11.24 -4.88 25.97
C TRP A 425 -12.75 -4.65 26.01
N LEU A 426 -13.19 -3.43 25.69
CA LEU A 426 -14.60 -3.11 25.51
C LEU A 426 -15.22 -3.94 24.37
N SER A 427 -14.48 -4.18 23.29
CA SER A 427 -14.92 -5.05 22.18
C SER A 427 -15.09 -6.51 22.63
N TYR A 428 -14.15 -7.06 23.41
CA TYR A 428 -14.29 -8.39 24.00
C TYR A 428 -15.51 -8.49 24.91
N CYS A 429 -15.70 -7.51 25.80
CA CYS A 429 -16.83 -7.52 26.73
C CYS A 429 -18.18 -7.41 26.00
N VAL A 430 -18.33 -6.45 25.08
CA VAL A 430 -19.61 -6.28 24.37
C VAL A 430 -19.94 -7.48 23.48
N ASN A 431 -18.92 -8.14 22.92
CA ASN A 431 -19.10 -9.39 22.20
C ASN A 431 -19.58 -10.52 23.11
N GLU A 432 -19.15 -10.61 24.36
CA GLU A 432 -19.69 -11.58 25.33
C GLU A 432 -21.09 -11.18 25.83
N LEU A 433 -21.29 -9.90 26.16
CA LEU A 433 -22.55 -9.36 26.68
C LEU A 433 -23.71 -9.63 25.73
N THR A 434 -23.52 -9.37 24.43
CA THR A 434 -24.53 -9.60 23.39
C THR A 434 -24.92 -11.08 23.21
N ARG A 435 -24.17 -12.05 23.76
CA ARG A 435 -24.57 -13.46 23.80
C ARG A 435 -25.68 -13.73 24.81
N TYR A 436 -25.73 -12.94 25.89
CA TYR A 436 -26.64 -13.13 27.02
C TYR A 436 -27.72 -12.04 27.12
N ARG A 437 -27.43 -10.86 26.57
CA ARG A 437 -28.32 -9.70 26.48
C ARG A 437 -28.24 -9.12 25.06
N PRO A 438 -28.99 -9.68 24.09
CA PRO A 438 -28.92 -9.28 22.68
C PRO A 438 -29.69 -7.97 22.40
N ALA A 439 -29.46 -6.93 23.20
CA ALA A 439 -30.07 -5.62 23.00
C ALA A 439 -29.31 -4.83 21.93
N GLU A 440 -30.06 -4.13 21.05
CA GLU A 440 -29.49 -3.36 19.93
C GLU A 440 -28.43 -2.34 20.39
N LYS A 441 -28.63 -1.69 21.54
CA LYS A 441 -27.68 -0.70 22.11
C LYS A 441 -26.26 -1.25 22.27
N TYR A 442 -26.11 -2.54 22.62
CA TYR A 442 -24.81 -3.17 22.79
C TYR A 442 -24.16 -3.51 21.45
N PHE A 443 -24.94 -3.98 20.46
CA PHE A 443 -24.40 -4.18 19.11
C PHE A 443 -23.95 -2.87 18.47
N ARG A 444 -24.73 -1.78 18.62
CA ARG A 444 -24.33 -0.44 18.15
C ARG A 444 -23.05 0.04 18.82
N PHE A 445 -22.92 -0.12 20.13
CA PHE A 445 -21.67 0.19 20.85
C PHE A 445 -20.47 -0.54 20.22
N GLY A 446 -20.58 -1.86 20.00
CA GLY A 446 -19.50 -2.65 19.42
C GLY A 446 -19.17 -2.26 17.97
N LEU A 447 -20.17 -1.90 17.17
CA LEU A 447 -19.96 -1.43 15.79
C LEU A 447 -19.27 -0.06 15.76
N ASN A 448 -19.73 0.87 16.59
CA ASN A 448 -19.13 2.20 16.70
C ASN A 448 -17.66 2.15 17.14
N ASN A 449 -17.31 1.15 17.94
CA ASN A 449 -15.94 0.91 18.40
C ASN A 449 -14.97 0.55 17.25
N VAL A 450 -15.45 0.14 16.07
CA VAL A 450 -14.59 -0.30 14.95
C VAL A 450 -14.86 0.39 13.62
N ALA A 451 -16.10 0.76 13.31
CA ALA A 451 -16.52 1.20 11.97
C ALA A 451 -15.74 2.43 11.46
N GLY A 452 -15.53 3.43 12.33
CA GLY A 452 -14.76 4.64 12.01
C GLY A 452 -13.23 4.46 12.00
N TYR A 453 -12.72 3.28 12.38
CA TYR A 453 -11.29 3.07 12.67
C TYR A 453 -10.56 2.16 11.66
N LEU A 454 -11.28 1.61 10.67
CA LEU A 454 -10.74 0.67 9.68
C LEU A 454 -9.57 1.24 8.87
N GLY A 455 -9.64 2.52 8.49
CA GLY A 455 -8.57 3.20 7.77
C GLY A 455 -7.28 3.30 8.60
N PHE A 456 -7.40 3.60 9.89
CA PHE A 456 -6.27 3.60 10.82
C PHE A 456 -5.68 2.18 10.94
N VAL A 457 -6.53 1.16 11.12
CA VAL A 457 -6.10 -0.24 11.18
C VAL A 457 -5.35 -0.67 9.91
N GLN A 458 -5.75 -0.21 8.73
CA GLN A 458 -5.09 -0.57 7.49
C GLN A 458 -3.78 0.20 7.25
N GLN A 459 -3.70 1.47 7.64
CA GLN A 459 -2.55 2.33 7.33
C GLN A 459 -1.46 2.35 8.42
N ARG A 460 -1.74 1.77 9.60
CA ARG A 460 -0.82 1.80 10.74
C ARG A 460 0.48 1.04 10.45
N ILE A 461 1.59 1.78 10.36
CA ILE A 461 2.94 1.23 10.14
C ILE A 461 3.56 0.54 11.37
N THR A 462 3.03 0.75 12.57
CA THR A 462 3.45 -0.05 13.72
C THR A 462 2.61 -1.32 13.79
N THR A 463 3.18 -2.41 14.30
CA THR A 463 2.46 -3.67 14.46
C THR A 463 1.21 -3.49 15.33
N PHE A 464 1.36 -2.91 16.53
CA PHE A 464 0.25 -2.56 17.44
C PHE A 464 -0.74 -3.73 17.61
N PRO A 465 -0.36 -4.77 18.35
CA PRO A 465 -1.04 -6.08 18.34
C PRO A 465 -2.52 -6.03 18.75
N THR A 466 -2.91 -5.13 19.66
CA THR A 466 -4.29 -4.97 20.13
C THR A 466 -5.29 -4.60 19.02
N LEU A 467 -4.83 -4.09 17.87
CA LEU A 467 -5.72 -3.86 16.73
C LEU A 467 -6.25 -5.19 16.15
N LEU A 468 -5.46 -6.27 16.15
CA LEU A 468 -5.97 -7.56 15.71
C LEU A 468 -6.99 -8.11 16.71
N GLU A 469 -6.75 -7.94 18.00
CA GLU A 469 -7.70 -8.31 19.06
C GLU A 469 -9.05 -7.58 18.90
N LEU A 470 -9.01 -6.25 18.70
CA LEU A 470 -10.20 -5.44 18.41
C LEU A 470 -10.97 -5.98 17.20
N MET A 471 -10.26 -6.25 16.10
CA MET A 471 -10.86 -6.76 14.87
C MET A 471 -11.44 -8.17 15.05
N MET A 472 -10.78 -9.07 15.77
CA MET A 472 -11.28 -10.42 15.99
C MET A 472 -12.51 -10.44 16.90
N ALA A 473 -12.54 -9.62 17.94
CA ALA A 473 -13.72 -9.45 18.78
C ALA A 473 -14.92 -8.89 17.99
N ALA A 474 -14.68 -7.87 17.15
CA ALA A 474 -15.70 -7.31 16.28
C ALA A 474 -16.18 -8.33 15.24
N GLN A 475 -15.29 -9.15 14.67
CA GLN A 475 -15.61 -10.15 13.65
C GLN A 475 -16.60 -11.19 14.20
N GLN A 476 -16.40 -11.70 15.41
CA GLN A 476 -17.32 -12.63 16.06
C GLN A 476 -18.70 -12.01 16.32
N MET A 477 -18.73 -10.72 16.65
CA MET A 477 -19.99 -9.99 16.83
C MET A 477 -20.70 -9.79 15.49
N LEU A 478 -19.98 -9.47 14.41
CA LEU A 478 -20.54 -9.32 13.06
C LEU A 478 -21.17 -10.63 12.55
N GLU A 479 -20.53 -11.78 12.78
CA GLU A 479 -21.12 -13.09 12.47
C GLU A 479 -22.41 -13.33 13.24
N ARG A 480 -22.44 -12.95 14.52
CA ARG A 480 -23.66 -13.06 15.33
C ARG A 480 -24.77 -12.15 14.82
N ILE A 481 -24.46 -10.91 14.47
CA ILE A 481 -25.42 -9.97 13.88
C ILE A 481 -26.00 -10.57 12.58
N ALA A 482 -25.16 -11.17 11.73
CA ALA A 482 -25.59 -11.79 10.48
C ALA A 482 -26.60 -12.93 10.69
N GLN A 483 -26.50 -13.65 11.80
CA GLN A 483 -27.35 -14.78 12.16
C GLN A 483 -28.61 -14.39 12.96
N GLN A 484 -28.77 -13.11 13.33
CA GLN A 484 -29.88 -12.64 14.18
C GLN A 484 -30.77 -11.64 13.43
N PRO A 485 -31.95 -12.05 12.92
CA PRO A 485 -32.84 -11.19 12.14
C PRO A 485 -33.17 -9.83 12.78
N PRO A 486 -33.42 -9.70 14.10
CA PRO A 486 -33.78 -8.41 14.70
C PRO A 486 -32.68 -7.33 14.58
N VAL A 487 -31.42 -7.73 14.58
CA VAL A 487 -30.27 -6.81 14.57
C VAL A 487 -29.46 -6.87 13.26
N GLN A 488 -29.82 -7.76 12.33
CA GLN A 488 -29.12 -7.96 11.06
C GLN A 488 -28.97 -6.66 10.24
N HIS A 489 -29.94 -5.75 10.36
CA HIS A 489 -29.93 -4.45 9.70
C HIS A 489 -28.69 -3.60 10.04
N LEU A 490 -28.09 -3.80 11.22
CA LEU A 490 -26.90 -3.09 11.67
C LEU A 490 -25.64 -3.38 10.82
N LEU A 491 -25.62 -4.47 10.04
CA LEU A 491 -24.51 -4.73 9.12
C LEU A 491 -24.35 -3.65 8.04
N GLN A 492 -25.40 -2.86 7.79
CA GLN A 492 -25.37 -1.73 6.86
C GLN A 492 -24.53 -0.55 7.38
N ASP A 493 -24.28 -0.50 8.69
CA ASP A 493 -23.54 0.57 9.36
C ASP A 493 -22.01 0.37 9.27
N ILE A 494 -21.53 -0.72 8.66
CA ILE A 494 -20.10 -1.01 8.50
C ILE A 494 -19.77 -1.55 7.09
N ASP A 495 -18.69 -1.06 6.49
CA ASP A 495 -18.14 -1.64 5.27
C ASP A 495 -17.44 -2.97 5.60
N LEU A 496 -18.18 -4.08 5.49
CA LEU A 496 -17.67 -5.44 5.73
C LEU A 496 -16.43 -5.76 4.89
N HIS A 497 -16.37 -5.25 3.66
CA HIS A 497 -15.23 -5.49 2.78
C HIS A 497 -13.98 -4.72 3.24
N ALA A 498 -14.13 -3.46 3.67
CA ALA A 498 -13.05 -2.73 4.34
C ALA A 498 -12.62 -3.42 5.64
N PHE A 499 -13.58 -3.90 6.42
CA PHE A 499 -13.33 -4.60 7.68
C PHE A 499 -12.44 -5.83 7.46
N TYR A 500 -12.84 -6.78 6.59
CA TYR A 500 -12.08 -8.01 6.37
C TYR A 500 -10.71 -7.75 5.72
N ARG A 501 -10.60 -6.77 4.80
CA ARG A 501 -9.28 -6.35 4.29
C ARG A 501 -8.37 -5.85 5.41
N ALA A 502 -8.88 -4.97 6.28
CA ALA A 502 -8.13 -4.42 7.40
C ALA A 502 -7.71 -5.54 8.37
N LEU A 503 -8.60 -6.48 8.65
CA LEU A 503 -8.37 -7.65 9.51
C LEU A 503 -7.22 -8.52 8.97
N HIS A 504 -7.32 -8.98 7.72
CA HIS A 504 -6.31 -9.83 7.10
C HIS A 504 -4.97 -9.10 6.92
N HIS A 505 -5.01 -7.82 6.53
CA HIS A 505 -3.82 -7.00 6.46
C HIS A 505 -3.14 -6.89 7.82
N ARG A 506 -3.90 -6.62 8.88
CA ARG A 506 -3.37 -6.47 10.24
C ARG A 506 -2.75 -7.77 10.74
N ALA A 507 -3.43 -8.91 10.56
CA ALA A 507 -2.91 -10.23 10.94
C ALA A 507 -1.55 -10.52 10.31
N ARG A 508 -1.41 -10.30 9.00
CA ARG A 508 -0.13 -10.46 8.30
C ARG A 508 0.91 -9.44 8.75
N TYR A 509 0.51 -8.17 8.91
CA TYR A 509 1.44 -7.11 9.27
C TYR A 509 2.08 -7.31 10.65
N LEU A 510 1.37 -7.94 11.59
CA LEU A 510 1.91 -8.29 12.91
C LEU A 510 3.17 -9.17 12.85
N LEU A 511 3.36 -9.97 11.79
CA LEU A 511 4.58 -10.78 11.62
C LEU A 511 5.85 -9.94 11.44
N ASN A 512 5.74 -8.64 11.16
CA ASN A 512 6.89 -7.71 11.21
C ASN A 512 7.40 -7.44 12.63
N GLY A 513 6.64 -7.85 13.66
CA GLY A 513 7.01 -7.77 15.06
C GLY A 513 7.44 -9.10 15.65
N TYR A 514 7.67 -10.13 14.82
CA TYR A 514 8.11 -11.46 15.26
C TYR A 514 9.61 -11.65 15.04
N PHE A 515 10.30 -12.20 16.03
CA PHE A 515 11.71 -12.56 15.93
C PHE A 515 11.88 -13.87 15.15
N TRP A 516 11.72 -13.75 13.83
CA TRP A 516 12.19 -14.75 12.89
C TRP A 516 13.68 -15.03 13.11
N PRO A 517 14.15 -16.28 12.93
CA PRO A 517 15.58 -16.62 13.02
C PRO A 517 16.46 -15.68 12.18
N GLU A 518 16.03 -15.36 10.96
CA GLU A 518 16.72 -14.45 10.03
C GLU A 518 16.83 -12.99 10.51
N MET A 519 16.06 -12.59 11.53
CA MET A 519 16.15 -11.29 12.20
C MET A 519 16.87 -11.42 13.55
N ALA A 520 16.47 -12.41 14.36
CA ALA A 520 17.00 -12.67 15.69
C ALA A 520 18.53 -12.84 15.67
N MET A 521 19.07 -13.48 14.61
CA MET A 521 20.50 -13.77 14.48
C MET A 521 21.40 -12.52 14.62
N TYR A 522 20.91 -11.32 14.35
CA TYR A 522 21.70 -10.08 14.45
C TYR A 522 21.74 -9.48 15.85
N PHE A 523 20.92 -9.94 16.79
CA PHE A 523 20.84 -9.40 18.14
C PHE A 523 21.88 -10.04 19.07
N ALA A 524 22.04 -9.51 20.28
CA ALA A 524 23.13 -9.92 21.18
C ALA A 524 23.08 -11.41 21.56
N ASN A 525 21.87 -11.92 21.80
CA ASN A 525 21.60 -13.29 22.21
C ASN A 525 20.37 -13.82 21.44
N PRO A 526 20.56 -14.37 20.23
CA PRO A 526 19.44 -14.77 19.37
C PRO A 526 18.57 -15.87 19.98
N ALA A 527 19.16 -16.85 20.66
CA ALA A 527 18.46 -18.00 21.26
C ALA A 527 17.46 -17.56 22.33
N ARG A 528 17.74 -16.45 23.02
CA ARG A 528 16.82 -15.89 24.04
C ARG A 528 15.54 -15.32 23.43
N ILE A 529 15.59 -14.78 22.21
CA ILE A 529 14.49 -13.98 21.64
C ILE A 529 13.86 -14.62 20.40
N ALA A 530 14.52 -15.58 19.76
CA ALA A 530 13.99 -16.26 18.58
C ALA A 530 12.64 -16.90 18.91
N GLY A 531 11.64 -16.63 18.08
CA GLY A 531 10.27 -17.07 18.35
C GLY A 531 9.45 -16.16 19.26
N ALA A 532 10.01 -15.08 19.81
CA ALA A 532 9.26 -14.08 20.57
C ALA A 532 8.70 -12.96 19.67
N PHE A 533 7.78 -12.17 20.21
CA PHE A 533 7.33 -10.92 19.60
C PHE A 533 8.00 -9.70 20.23
N PHE A 534 8.12 -8.61 19.48
CA PHE A 534 8.79 -7.38 19.90
C PHE A 534 8.06 -6.11 19.46
N ILE A 535 8.39 -5.01 20.12
CA ILE A 535 7.96 -3.66 19.74
C ILE A 535 9.11 -2.89 19.12
N ARG A 536 9.08 -2.80 17.78
CA ARG A 536 10.16 -2.23 16.96
C ARG A 536 10.59 -0.81 17.38
N HIS A 537 9.61 0.08 17.57
CA HIS A 537 9.87 1.49 17.93
C HIS A 537 10.29 1.70 19.40
N HIS A 538 10.30 0.65 20.22
CA HIS A 538 10.87 0.65 21.57
C HIS A 538 12.20 -0.13 21.60
N ALA A 539 13.05 0.11 20.60
CA ALA A 539 14.35 -0.58 20.49
C ALA A 539 14.22 -2.12 20.48
N PHE A 540 13.24 -2.63 19.73
CA PHE A 540 12.96 -4.07 19.62
C PHE A 540 12.71 -4.75 20.96
N ARG A 541 12.22 -4.00 21.97
CA ARG A 541 11.89 -4.53 23.30
C ARG A 541 11.01 -5.77 23.17
N VAL A 542 11.35 -6.78 23.96
CA VAL A 542 10.51 -7.95 24.24
C VAL A 542 10.12 -7.86 25.70
N ARG A 543 8.82 -7.78 25.97
CA ARG A 543 8.24 -7.74 27.30
C ARG A 543 7.10 -8.76 27.34
N ILE A 544 6.83 -9.36 28.49
CA ILE A 544 5.80 -10.41 28.58
C ILE A 544 4.44 -9.96 28.01
N ASP A 545 4.06 -8.70 28.28
CA ASP A 545 2.82 -8.11 27.76
C ASP A 545 2.93 -7.60 26.32
N ASP A 546 4.13 -7.35 25.82
CA ASP A 546 4.27 -7.15 24.37
C ASP A 546 3.90 -8.46 23.67
N VAL A 547 4.34 -9.61 24.18
CA VAL A 547 4.09 -10.94 23.58
C VAL A 547 2.64 -11.41 23.76
N GLU A 548 2.04 -11.16 24.94
CA GLU A 548 0.67 -11.60 25.25
C GLU A 548 -0.36 -11.10 24.21
N HIS A 549 -0.29 -9.81 23.84
CA HIS A 549 -1.26 -9.21 22.91
C HIS A 549 -1.12 -9.76 21.48
N TYR A 550 0.09 -10.13 21.03
CA TYR A 550 0.23 -10.83 19.75
C TYR A 550 -0.38 -12.23 19.82
N LEU A 551 -0.17 -12.95 20.93
CA LEU A 551 -0.70 -14.29 21.10
C LEU A 551 -2.23 -14.30 21.05
N SER A 552 -2.90 -13.53 21.89
CA SER A 552 -4.37 -13.53 21.95
C SER A 552 -5.01 -13.18 20.60
N GLY A 553 -4.49 -12.15 19.91
CA GLY A 553 -4.96 -11.77 18.58
C GLY A 553 -4.73 -12.85 17.51
N LEU A 554 -3.54 -13.45 17.48
CA LEU A 554 -3.22 -14.49 16.49
C LEU A 554 -3.93 -15.82 16.79
N ILE A 555 -4.14 -16.18 18.05
CA ILE A 555 -4.92 -17.37 18.44
C ILE A 555 -6.37 -17.22 17.97
N ALA A 556 -6.97 -16.04 18.17
CA ALA A 556 -8.31 -15.75 17.66
C ALA A 556 -8.35 -15.81 16.13
N TYR A 557 -7.37 -15.22 15.45
CA TYR A 557 -7.28 -15.27 13.98
C TYR A 557 -7.03 -16.68 13.44
N HIS A 558 -6.22 -17.50 14.12
CA HIS A 558 -5.98 -18.90 13.77
C HIS A 558 -7.28 -19.72 13.85
N ARG A 559 -8.07 -19.54 14.92
CA ARG A 559 -9.38 -20.18 15.04
C ARG A 559 -10.31 -19.75 13.91
N TYR A 560 -10.37 -18.45 13.63
CA TYR A 560 -11.14 -17.92 12.51
C TYR A 560 -10.76 -18.59 11.18
N LEU A 561 -9.47 -18.79 10.89
CA LEU A 561 -9.03 -19.51 9.70
C LEU A 561 -9.46 -20.99 9.68
N LEU A 562 -9.46 -21.68 10.83
CA LEU A 562 -9.89 -23.08 10.95
C LEU A 562 -11.40 -23.26 10.79
N ASP A 563 -12.19 -22.29 11.26
CA ASP A 563 -13.66 -22.32 11.19
C ASP A 563 -14.19 -22.09 9.75
N GLY A 564 -13.31 -22.18 8.75
CA GLY A 564 -13.64 -21.95 7.36
C GLY A 564 -13.83 -20.48 7.06
N ALA A 565 -12.99 -19.61 7.66
CA ALA A 565 -12.92 -18.16 7.43
C ALA A 565 -13.42 -17.88 6.02
N PRO A 566 -14.47 -17.05 5.84
CA PRO A 566 -14.90 -16.67 4.52
C PRO A 566 -13.63 -16.19 3.82
N GLN A 567 -13.16 -16.95 2.82
CA GLN A 567 -12.22 -16.37 1.89
C GLN A 567 -12.94 -15.10 1.48
N VAL A 568 -12.27 -13.96 1.56
CA VAL A 568 -12.68 -12.85 0.71
C VAL A 568 -12.35 -13.29 -0.74
N SER A 569 -12.98 -14.37 -1.21
CA SER A 569 -13.80 -14.31 -2.40
C SER A 569 -14.52 -12.99 -2.25
N LEU A 570 -14.06 -12.00 -3.03
CA LEU A 570 -14.99 -11.04 -3.57
C LEU A 570 -16.26 -11.85 -3.87
N PRO A 571 -17.43 -11.54 -3.29
CA PRO A 571 -18.63 -12.18 -3.78
C PRO A 571 -18.54 -12.06 -5.32
N PRO A 572 -18.66 -13.16 -6.09
CA PRO A 572 -18.91 -13.00 -7.52
C PRO A 572 -20.03 -11.97 -7.57
N PRO A 573 -19.86 -10.87 -8.34
CA PRO A 573 -20.70 -9.69 -8.19
C PRO A 573 -22.11 -10.21 -8.03
N THR A 574 -22.65 -10.07 -6.81
CA THR A 574 -24.03 -10.45 -6.60
C THR A 574 -24.74 -9.70 -7.71
N GLN A 575 -25.63 -10.39 -8.42
CA GLN A 575 -26.55 -9.75 -9.35
C GLN A 575 -27.46 -8.83 -8.53
N ALA A 576 -26.89 -7.80 -7.90
CA ALA A 576 -27.58 -6.62 -7.47
C ALA A 576 -28.04 -5.99 -8.77
N THR A 577 -29.35 -5.89 -8.88
CA THR A 577 -30.02 -5.11 -9.89
C THR A 577 -29.39 -3.72 -9.93
N CYS A 578 -29.21 -3.17 -11.14
CA CYS A 578 -28.58 -1.88 -11.43
C CYS A 578 -29.38 -0.65 -10.92
N ASP A 579 -30.05 -0.75 -9.78
CA ASP A 579 -30.99 0.28 -9.30
C ASP A 579 -30.43 1.09 -8.13
N TRP A 580 -29.15 1.46 -8.18
CA TRP A 580 -28.58 2.39 -7.22
C TRP A 580 -28.56 3.81 -7.82
N THR A 581 -29.05 4.79 -7.05
CA THR A 581 -29.14 6.20 -7.50
C THR A 581 -28.56 7.11 -6.44
N TRP A 582 -28.03 8.27 -6.84
CA TRP A 582 -27.58 9.28 -5.88
C TRP A 582 -28.75 10.14 -5.39
N ASP A 583 -29.58 9.56 -4.52
CA ASP A 583 -30.53 10.33 -3.73
C ASP A 583 -29.88 10.98 -2.50
N ALA A 584 -30.63 11.89 -1.87
CA ALA A 584 -30.15 12.65 -0.72
C ALA A 584 -29.71 11.76 0.45
N ALA A 585 -30.45 10.67 0.70
CA ALA A 585 -30.19 9.75 1.80
C ALA A 585 -28.91 8.92 1.54
N THR A 586 -28.74 8.43 0.32
CA THR A 586 -27.59 7.65 -0.11
C THR A 586 -26.33 8.49 -0.06
N LEU A 587 -26.37 9.73 -0.56
CA LEU A 587 -25.22 10.64 -0.49
C LEU A 587 -24.83 10.93 0.97
N ALA A 588 -25.78 11.31 1.82
CA ALA A 588 -25.52 11.56 3.24
C ALA A 588 -24.94 10.33 3.94
N ARG A 589 -25.50 9.14 3.72
CA ARG A 589 -25.03 7.88 4.30
C ARG A 589 -23.62 7.52 3.83
N VAL A 590 -23.37 7.56 2.52
CA VAL A 590 -22.09 7.15 1.94
C VAL A 590 -20.96 8.11 2.33
N THR A 591 -21.23 9.41 2.38
CA THR A 591 -20.22 10.41 2.75
C THR A 591 -20.16 10.70 4.24
N GLN A 592 -21.04 10.09 5.05
CA GLN A 592 -21.27 10.47 6.45
C GLN A 592 -21.53 11.98 6.61
N GLY A 593 -22.19 12.56 5.61
CA GLY A 593 -22.44 13.99 5.51
C GLY A 593 -23.81 14.38 6.05
N THR A 594 -23.95 15.66 6.39
CA THR A 594 -25.24 16.26 6.80
C THR A 594 -25.65 17.32 5.79
N TRP A 595 -26.90 17.29 5.34
CA TRP A 595 -27.42 18.33 4.45
C TRP A 595 -27.68 19.62 5.24
N ALA A 596 -26.91 20.67 4.95
CA ALA A 596 -27.16 22.01 5.49
C ALA A 596 -28.37 22.67 4.81
N GLN A 597 -28.59 22.35 3.53
CA GLN A 597 -29.80 22.67 2.80
C GLN A 597 -30.32 21.39 2.15
N GLN A 598 -31.48 20.91 2.60
CA GLN A 598 -32.02 19.62 2.19
C GLN A 598 -32.65 19.71 0.80
N PRO A 599 -32.34 18.78 -0.12
CA PRO A 599 -33.03 18.70 -1.40
C PRO A 599 -34.45 18.14 -1.25
N PRO A 600 -35.35 18.35 -2.23
CA PRO A 600 -36.63 17.64 -2.34
C PRO A 600 -36.48 16.11 -2.34
N SER A 601 -37.51 15.36 -1.95
CA SER A 601 -37.45 13.89 -1.81
C SER A 601 -37.27 13.14 -3.15
N ASP A 602 -37.73 13.72 -4.25
CA ASP A 602 -37.58 13.22 -5.62
C ASP A 602 -36.27 13.65 -6.28
N TRP A 603 -35.47 14.50 -5.63
CA TRP A 603 -34.19 14.97 -6.15
C TRP A 603 -33.17 13.83 -6.29
N ARG A 604 -32.40 13.85 -7.38
CA ARG A 604 -31.31 12.90 -7.66
C ARG A 604 -30.12 13.64 -8.26
N ALA A 605 -28.92 13.15 -7.96
CA ALA A 605 -27.70 13.56 -8.64
C ALA A 605 -27.27 12.53 -9.69
N ALA A 606 -26.67 13.02 -10.77
CA ALA A 606 -26.02 12.23 -11.81
C ALA A 606 -24.52 11.97 -11.50
N GLY A 607 -24.05 12.35 -10.31
CA GLY A 607 -22.66 12.21 -9.87
C GLY A 607 -22.03 13.51 -9.40
N LEU A 608 -20.70 13.60 -9.53
CA LEU A 608 -19.87 14.68 -9.02
C LEU A 608 -19.11 15.37 -10.15
N THR A 609 -18.79 16.64 -9.97
CA THR A 609 -17.75 17.31 -10.75
C THR A 609 -16.77 18.07 -9.84
N PRO A 610 -15.45 17.97 -10.07
CA PRO A 610 -14.45 18.68 -9.28
C PRO A 610 -14.32 20.18 -9.66
N SER A 611 -14.87 20.57 -10.82
CA SER A 611 -14.74 21.90 -11.41
C SER A 611 -15.84 22.15 -12.45
N MET A 612 -16.23 23.41 -12.61
CA MET A 612 -17.19 23.82 -13.65
C MET A 612 -16.71 23.54 -15.09
N GLN A 613 -15.41 23.35 -15.30
CA GLN A 613 -14.86 22.97 -16.61
C GLN A 613 -15.36 21.59 -17.07
N PHE A 614 -15.62 20.67 -16.15
CA PHE A 614 -16.07 19.30 -16.44
C PHE A 614 -17.54 19.08 -16.07
N PHE A 615 -18.28 20.17 -15.91
CA PHE A 615 -19.68 20.12 -15.49
C PHE A 615 -20.55 19.42 -16.55
N LYS A 616 -21.46 18.58 -16.06
CA LYS A 616 -22.60 18.05 -16.83
C LYS A 616 -23.87 18.26 -16.02
N PRO A 617 -25.03 18.48 -16.66
CA PRO A 617 -26.31 18.64 -15.99
C PRO A 617 -26.57 17.54 -14.95
N GLY A 618 -27.16 17.91 -13.82
CA GLY A 618 -27.50 16.97 -12.75
C GLY A 618 -26.34 16.55 -11.84
N ARG A 619 -25.09 17.00 -12.06
CA ARG A 619 -23.96 16.70 -11.17
C ARG A 619 -23.84 17.70 -10.01
N MET A 620 -23.36 17.21 -8.88
CA MET A 620 -23.00 18.04 -7.73
C MET A 620 -21.61 18.63 -7.93
N LEU A 621 -21.38 19.86 -7.48
CA LEU A 621 -20.05 20.46 -7.46
C LEU A 621 -19.34 20.13 -6.15
N SER A 622 -18.15 19.54 -6.23
CA SER A 622 -17.26 19.34 -5.09
C SER A 622 -15.91 19.95 -5.38
N ARG A 623 -15.37 20.78 -4.50
CA ARG A 623 -14.03 21.34 -4.68
C ARG A 623 -13.05 20.69 -3.73
N HIS A 624 -11.84 20.48 -4.22
CA HIS A 624 -10.72 20.09 -3.35
C HIS A 624 -10.48 21.21 -2.32
N PRO A 625 -10.22 20.89 -1.03
CA PRO A 625 -10.10 21.90 0.03
C PRO A 625 -9.07 22.99 -0.28
N THR A 626 -7.94 22.63 -0.90
CA THR A 626 -6.88 23.57 -1.29
C THR A 626 -7.25 24.50 -2.45
N LYS A 627 -8.42 24.30 -3.07
CA LYS A 627 -8.95 25.12 -4.16
C LYS A 627 -10.11 26.01 -3.70
N VAL A 628 -10.50 25.95 -2.43
CA VAL A 628 -11.48 26.88 -1.83
C VAL A 628 -10.75 28.18 -1.49
N GLY A 629 -11.27 29.32 -1.96
CA GLY A 629 -10.61 30.61 -1.84
C GLY A 629 -11.46 31.67 -1.13
N PRO A 630 -10.91 32.85 -0.84
CA PRO A 630 -11.63 33.92 -0.14
C PRO A 630 -12.88 34.42 -0.87
N ASN A 631 -13.01 34.17 -2.18
CA ASN A 631 -14.17 34.54 -3.00
C ASN A 631 -15.16 33.38 -3.20
N GLU A 632 -15.20 32.40 -2.29
CA GLU A 632 -16.06 31.22 -2.46
C GLU A 632 -17.54 31.61 -2.51
N VAL A 633 -17.99 32.52 -1.65
CA VAL A 633 -19.38 33.02 -1.61
C VAL A 633 -19.81 33.55 -2.98
N GLN A 634 -19.00 34.44 -3.59
CA GLN A 634 -19.28 34.99 -4.92
C GLN A 634 -19.23 33.91 -6.02
N SER A 635 -18.43 32.87 -5.85
CA SER A 635 -18.33 31.78 -6.82
C SER A 635 -19.55 30.88 -6.73
N ALA A 636 -19.97 30.50 -5.52
CA ALA A 636 -21.19 29.74 -5.25
C ALA A 636 -22.44 30.43 -5.79
N LEU A 637 -22.60 31.73 -5.52
CA LEU A 637 -23.72 32.53 -6.05
C LEU A 637 -23.71 32.58 -7.58
N ARG A 638 -22.55 32.82 -8.20
CA ARG A 638 -22.42 32.82 -9.67
C ARG A 638 -22.78 31.47 -10.29
N TRP A 639 -22.44 30.35 -9.63
CA TRP A 639 -22.79 29.03 -10.13
C TRP A 639 -24.26 28.69 -9.93
N ALA A 640 -24.87 29.15 -8.84
CA ALA A 640 -26.30 28.98 -8.63
C ALA A 640 -27.14 29.83 -9.60
N GLN A 641 -26.63 30.98 -10.02
CA GLN A 641 -27.24 31.84 -11.04
C GLN A 641 -26.82 31.47 -12.48
N ALA A 642 -25.97 30.45 -12.65
CA ALA A 642 -25.61 29.99 -13.98
C ALA A 642 -26.83 29.48 -14.73
N LYS A 643 -26.76 29.51 -16.06
CA LYS A 643 -27.80 28.94 -16.93
C LYS A 643 -28.05 27.46 -16.56
N PRO A 644 -29.28 26.92 -16.77
CA PRO A 644 -29.65 25.56 -16.34
C PRO A 644 -28.65 24.47 -16.72
N GLU A 645 -28.04 24.56 -17.90
CA GLU A 645 -27.05 23.60 -18.42
C GLU A 645 -25.67 23.66 -17.73
N ARG A 646 -25.42 24.68 -16.92
CA ARG A 646 -24.18 24.89 -16.13
C ARG A 646 -24.46 25.08 -14.64
N ARG A 647 -25.69 24.84 -14.19
CA ARG A 647 -26.07 25.01 -12.78
C ARG A 647 -25.93 23.68 -12.04
N PRO A 648 -25.09 23.58 -10.99
CA PRO A 648 -24.98 22.35 -10.22
C PRO A 648 -26.28 22.02 -9.49
N CYS A 649 -26.57 20.73 -9.32
CA CYS A 649 -27.78 20.28 -8.63
C CYS A 649 -27.67 20.36 -7.10
N ALA A 650 -26.43 20.36 -6.58
CA ALA A 650 -26.08 20.56 -5.18
C ALA A 650 -24.57 20.82 -5.02
N PHE A 651 -24.14 21.21 -3.81
CA PHE A 651 -22.75 21.36 -3.41
C PHE A 651 -22.32 20.26 -2.42
N LEU A 652 -21.08 19.77 -2.52
CA LEU A 652 -20.42 18.91 -1.54
C LEU A 652 -19.23 19.67 -0.94
N CYS A 653 -19.32 20.07 0.33
CA CYS A 653 -18.43 21.05 0.95
C CYS A 653 -18.07 20.71 2.41
N VAL A 654 -16.97 21.27 2.91
CA VAL A 654 -16.62 21.19 4.34
C VAL A 654 -17.34 22.27 5.16
N ASP A 655 -17.39 23.48 4.61
CA ASP A 655 -18.12 24.61 5.18
C ASP A 655 -19.31 24.95 4.27
N PRO A 656 -20.56 24.79 4.73
CA PRO A 656 -21.75 25.11 3.95
C PRO A 656 -22.02 26.62 3.86
N THR A 657 -21.41 27.45 4.74
CA THR A 657 -21.72 28.89 4.88
C THR A 657 -21.71 29.64 3.54
N PRO A 658 -20.73 29.46 2.64
CA PRO A 658 -20.70 30.17 1.35
C PRO A 658 -21.82 29.78 0.38
N TYR A 659 -22.51 28.66 0.64
CA TYR A 659 -23.51 28.07 -0.26
C TYR A 659 -24.93 28.28 0.24
N LEU A 660 -25.15 28.74 1.48
CA LEU A 660 -26.50 28.91 2.04
C LEU A 660 -27.34 29.92 1.26
N ASP A 661 -26.75 31.01 0.78
CA ASP A 661 -27.47 32.03 0.00
C ASP A 661 -27.67 31.65 -1.48
N SER A 662 -27.18 30.47 -1.89
CA SER A 662 -27.26 29.99 -3.26
C SER A 662 -28.65 29.43 -3.63
N GLY A 663 -29.46 29.07 -2.63
CA GLY A 663 -30.75 28.42 -2.82
C GLY A 663 -30.66 27.00 -3.42
N LEU A 664 -29.46 26.39 -3.39
CA LEU A 664 -29.22 25.02 -3.84
C LEU A 664 -28.82 24.12 -2.67
N PRO A 665 -29.16 22.82 -2.70
CA PRO A 665 -28.77 21.90 -1.64
C PRO A 665 -27.26 21.88 -1.40
N ALA A 666 -26.86 21.76 -0.13
CA ALA A 666 -25.46 21.72 0.28
C ALA A 666 -25.23 20.59 1.28
N LEU A 667 -24.42 19.60 0.89
CA LEU A 667 -24.02 18.46 1.71
C LEU A 667 -22.69 18.78 2.40
N GLN A 668 -22.75 18.95 3.72
CA GLN A 668 -21.60 19.17 4.57
C GLN A 668 -20.92 17.85 4.91
N VAL A 669 -19.61 17.77 4.73
CA VAL A 669 -18.77 16.61 5.09
C VAL A 669 -17.51 17.06 5.82
N ALA A 670 -16.88 16.15 6.58
CA ALA A 670 -15.63 16.48 7.26
C ALA A 670 -14.46 16.73 6.28
N ASP A 671 -14.40 15.98 5.17
CA ASP A 671 -13.36 16.10 4.15
C ASP A 671 -13.96 15.78 2.76
N THR A 672 -13.93 16.75 1.83
CA THR A 672 -14.48 16.56 0.48
C THR A 672 -13.66 15.59 -0.37
N SER A 673 -12.36 15.43 -0.08
CA SER A 673 -11.51 14.47 -0.78
C SER A 673 -11.82 13.04 -0.37
N GLU A 674 -12.00 12.75 0.93
CA GLU A 674 -12.39 11.42 1.37
C GLU A 674 -13.83 11.09 0.97
N ALA A 675 -14.76 12.04 1.05
CA ALA A 675 -16.14 11.87 0.58
C ALA A 675 -16.18 11.47 -0.92
N MET A 676 -15.35 12.11 -1.75
CA MET A 676 -15.22 11.76 -3.17
C MET A 676 -14.71 10.32 -3.36
N LEU A 677 -13.72 9.89 -2.57
CA LEU A 677 -13.22 8.51 -2.60
C LEU A 677 -14.30 7.50 -2.16
N GLN A 678 -15.07 7.82 -1.11
CA GLN A 678 -16.18 6.99 -0.62
C GLN A 678 -17.25 6.82 -1.69
N LEU A 679 -17.66 7.91 -2.34
CA LEU A 679 -18.64 7.87 -3.43
C LEU A 679 -18.15 7.03 -4.62
N GLY A 680 -16.87 7.18 -5.01
CA GLY A 680 -16.28 6.35 -6.05
C GLY A 680 -16.20 4.86 -5.70
N ARG A 681 -15.84 4.53 -4.45
CA ARG A 681 -15.84 3.14 -3.95
C ARG A 681 -17.25 2.55 -3.95
N HIS A 682 -18.24 3.32 -3.49
CA HIS A 682 -19.64 2.90 -3.48
C HIS A 682 -20.11 2.60 -4.89
N ALA A 683 -19.92 3.53 -5.82
CA ALA A 683 -20.29 3.34 -7.22
C ALA A 683 -19.64 2.09 -7.82
N ARG A 684 -18.34 1.86 -7.58
CA ARG A 684 -17.67 0.66 -8.08
C ARG A 684 -18.20 -0.63 -7.46
N LEU A 685 -18.49 -0.65 -6.15
CA LEU A 685 -19.03 -1.83 -5.47
C LEU A 685 -20.40 -2.24 -6.01
N HIS A 686 -21.23 -1.26 -6.40
CA HIS A 686 -22.57 -1.50 -6.92
C HIS A 686 -22.64 -1.66 -8.45
N PHE A 687 -21.54 -1.40 -9.17
CA PHE A 687 -21.47 -1.64 -10.60
C PHE A 687 -21.28 -3.12 -10.93
N SER A 688 -22.24 -3.70 -11.66
CA SER A 688 -22.26 -5.11 -12.06
C SER A 688 -21.68 -5.37 -13.46
N GLY A 689 -21.40 -4.32 -14.23
CA GLY A 689 -20.80 -4.43 -15.55
C GLY A 689 -19.30 -4.78 -15.53
N GLN A 690 -18.73 -4.94 -16.72
CA GLN A 690 -17.31 -5.23 -16.88
C GLN A 690 -16.47 -3.95 -16.84
N VAL A 691 -15.25 -4.04 -16.31
CA VAL A 691 -14.40 -2.87 -16.00
C VAL A 691 -13.02 -3.10 -16.59
N PHE A 692 -12.57 -2.15 -17.39
CA PHE A 692 -11.27 -2.14 -18.04
C PHE A 692 -10.39 -1.07 -17.39
N GLY A 693 -9.19 -1.45 -16.94
CA GLY A 693 -8.20 -0.52 -16.39
C GLY A 693 -7.03 -0.37 -17.36
N VAL A 694 -6.71 0.85 -17.78
CA VAL A 694 -5.67 1.11 -18.79
C VAL A 694 -4.52 1.88 -18.19
N THR A 695 -3.31 1.32 -18.27
CA THR A 695 -2.07 2.01 -17.88
C THR A 695 -0.96 1.85 -18.91
N GLY A 696 0.12 2.61 -18.73
CA GLY A 696 1.28 2.62 -19.62
C GLY A 696 1.99 3.97 -19.67
N SER A 697 3.16 4.03 -20.31
CA SER A 697 3.91 5.29 -20.47
C SER A 697 3.33 6.18 -21.59
N PHE A 698 2.73 5.59 -22.62
CA PHE A 698 2.07 6.26 -23.75
C PHE A 698 0.81 5.48 -24.15
N GLY A 699 -0.01 5.97 -25.08
CA GLY A 699 -1.17 5.25 -25.63
C GLY A 699 -2.41 5.11 -24.72
N LYS A 700 -2.30 5.37 -23.41
CA LYS A 700 -3.40 5.21 -22.43
C LYS A 700 -4.72 5.85 -22.87
N THR A 701 -4.73 7.17 -23.08
CA THR A 701 -5.94 7.94 -23.42
C THR A 701 -6.54 7.47 -24.75
N THR A 702 -5.68 7.19 -25.74
CA THR A 702 -6.10 6.66 -27.05
C THR A 702 -6.73 5.29 -26.92
N VAL A 703 -6.14 4.38 -26.14
CA VAL A 703 -6.72 3.03 -25.89
C VAL A 703 -8.03 3.12 -25.13
N VAL A 704 -8.15 4.01 -24.14
CA VAL A 704 -9.43 4.24 -23.44
C VAL A 704 -10.51 4.69 -24.42
N ALA A 705 -10.22 5.70 -25.26
CA ALA A 705 -11.18 6.22 -26.24
C ALA A 705 -11.54 5.20 -27.32
N MET A 706 -10.53 4.49 -27.85
CA MET A 706 -10.72 3.50 -28.91
C MET A 706 -11.45 2.25 -28.40
N LEU A 707 -11.15 1.80 -27.18
CA LEU A 707 -11.87 0.70 -26.54
C LEU A 707 -13.31 1.09 -26.25
N ALA A 708 -13.55 2.28 -25.71
CA ALA A 708 -14.91 2.76 -25.47
C ALA A 708 -15.71 2.92 -26.76
N HIS A 709 -15.09 3.43 -27.84
CA HIS A 709 -15.69 3.49 -29.17
C HIS A 709 -16.10 2.11 -29.69
N ALA A 710 -15.24 1.10 -29.54
CA ALA A 710 -15.55 -0.26 -29.92
C ALA A 710 -16.67 -0.88 -29.07
N LEU A 711 -16.61 -0.70 -27.74
CA LEU A 711 -17.56 -1.29 -26.79
C LEU A 711 -18.99 -0.73 -26.93
N LYS A 712 -19.14 0.51 -27.41
CA LYS A 712 -20.44 1.14 -27.70
C LYS A 712 -21.30 0.35 -28.68
N HIS A 713 -20.69 -0.52 -29.49
CA HIS A 713 -21.41 -1.44 -30.37
C HIS A 713 -22.35 -2.38 -29.60
N TRP A 714 -21.94 -2.82 -28.41
CA TRP A 714 -22.70 -3.79 -27.62
C TRP A 714 -23.60 -3.15 -26.58
N ALA A 715 -23.16 -2.05 -25.95
CA ALA A 715 -23.89 -1.41 -24.87
C ALA A 715 -23.34 -0.02 -24.54
N GLU A 716 -24.05 0.71 -23.68
CA GLU A 716 -23.54 1.95 -23.09
C GLU A 716 -22.23 1.73 -22.31
N VAL A 717 -21.33 2.71 -22.43
CA VAL A 717 -19.97 2.68 -21.89
C VAL A 717 -19.68 3.93 -21.06
N GLY A 718 -19.30 3.72 -19.80
CA GLY A 718 -18.66 4.76 -19.00
C GLY A 718 -17.16 4.81 -19.31
N GLN A 719 -16.57 6.00 -19.46
CA GLN A 719 -15.13 6.14 -19.69
C GLN A 719 -14.55 7.29 -18.88
N THR A 720 -13.24 7.24 -18.59
CA THR A 720 -12.55 8.36 -17.92
C THR A 720 -12.74 9.67 -18.68
N GLU A 721 -13.20 10.69 -17.96
CA GLU A 721 -13.30 12.06 -18.40
C GLU A 721 -11.99 12.82 -18.11
N ALA A 722 -11.53 13.61 -19.07
CA ALA A 722 -10.29 14.39 -18.99
C ALA A 722 -9.06 13.54 -18.61
N ASN A 723 -8.10 14.13 -17.88
CA ASN A 723 -6.89 13.46 -17.39
C ASN A 723 -7.04 12.95 -15.95
N ALA A 724 -8.28 12.62 -15.55
CA ALA A 724 -8.64 12.25 -14.19
C ALA A 724 -8.25 10.79 -13.85
N ASN A 725 -6.95 10.51 -13.86
CA ASN A 725 -6.35 9.17 -13.82
C ASN A 725 -5.57 8.87 -12.50
N LEU A 726 -5.65 9.78 -11.52
CA LEU A 726 -5.17 9.63 -10.13
C LEU A 726 -6.34 9.32 -9.18
N PRO A 727 -6.13 8.90 -7.92
CA PRO A 727 -7.20 8.37 -7.06
C PRO A 727 -8.46 9.24 -6.98
N HIS A 728 -8.33 10.54 -6.72
CA HIS A 728 -9.47 11.47 -6.68
C HIS A 728 -10.16 11.58 -8.04
N GLY A 729 -9.36 11.67 -9.11
CA GLY A 729 -9.82 11.71 -10.49
C GLY A 729 -10.67 10.50 -10.87
N ILE A 730 -10.14 9.32 -10.54
CA ILE A 730 -10.80 8.03 -10.73
C ILE A 730 -12.09 7.98 -9.92
N ALA A 731 -12.06 8.40 -8.65
CA ALA A 731 -13.20 8.29 -7.77
C ALA A 731 -14.40 9.15 -8.20
N TRP A 732 -14.18 10.42 -8.60
CA TRP A 732 -15.30 11.22 -9.12
C TRP A 732 -15.82 10.69 -10.46
N ASN A 733 -14.95 10.12 -11.29
CA ASN A 733 -15.38 9.44 -12.53
C ASN A 733 -16.27 8.25 -12.20
N LEU A 734 -15.84 7.33 -11.34
CA LEU A 734 -16.64 6.18 -10.90
C LEU A 734 -17.99 6.62 -10.34
N ALA A 735 -18.00 7.68 -9.52
CA ALA A 735 -19.24 8.23 -8.97
C ALA A 735 -20.15 8.89 -10.02
N SER A 736 -19.68 9.14 -11.23
CA SER A 736 -20.40 9.90 -12.27
C SER A 736 -20.57 9.14 -13.58
N MET A 737 -20.10 7.89 -13.65
CA MET A 737 -20.32 7.00 -14.79
C MET A 737 -21.75 6.43 -14.72
N PRO A 738 -22.39 6.20 -15.88
CA PRO A 738 -23.75 5.68 -15.90
C PRO A 738 -23.82 4.31 -15.18
N PRO A 739 -24.68 4.15 -14.16
CA PRO A 739 -24.84 2.87 -13.46
C PRO A 739 -25.44 1.76 -14.35
N GLU A 740 -26.18 2.13 -15.39
CA GLU A 740 -26.80 1.26 -16.39
C GLU A 740 -25.82 0.77 -17.49
N ALA A 741 -24.65 1.40 -17.60
CA ALA A 741 -23.62 0.99 -18.55
C ALA A 741 -23.24 -0.48 -18.35
N LYS A 742 -22.90 -1.19 -19.42
CA LYS A 742 -22.37 -2.57 -19.29
C LYS A 742 -20.86 -2.60 -19.19
N PHE A 743 -20.21 -1.51 -19.57
CA PHE A 743 -18.76 -1.42 -19.59
C PHE A 743 -18.27 -0.10 -19.00
N TRP A 744 -17.26 -0.16 -18.13
CA TRP A 744 -16.50 1.01 -17.71
C TRP A 744 -15.03 0.90 -18.15
N VAL A 745 -14.48 1.95 -18.74
CA VAL A 745 -13.10 2.00 -19.24
C VAL A 745 -12.34 3.14 -18.56
N LEU A 746 -11.40 2.79 -17.68
CA LEU A 746 -10.72 3.76 -16.81
C LEU A 746 -9.23 3.90 -17.13
N GLU A 747 -8.78 5.14 -17.32
CA GLU A 747 -7.36 5.49 -17.38
C GLU A 747 -6.74 5.52 -15.97
N MET A 748 -5.59 4.85 -15.80
CA MET A 748 -4.90 4.75 -14.51
C MET A 748 -3.43 5.19 -14.65
N ALA A 749 -3.09 6.32 -14.02
CA ALA A 749 -1.72 6.81 -13.92
C ALA A 749 -0.93 6.07 -12.83
N VAL A 750 0.39 6.04 -12.97
CA VAL A 750 1.29 5.25 -12.11
C VAL A 750 1.45 5.82 -10.69
N GLY A 751 1.14 7.11 -10.48
CA GLY A 751 1.48 7.84 -9.25
C GLY A 751 1.06 7.17 -7.94
N ARG A 752 -0.13 6.57 -7.89
CA ARG A 752 -0.62 5.76 -6.75
C ARG A 752 -1.30 4.47 -7.23
N MET A 753 -0.62 3.70 -8.08
CA MET A 753 -1.19 2.53 -8.75
C MET A 753 -1.89 1.51 -7.82
N PRO A 754 -1.35 1.14 -6.63
CA PRO A 754 -2.07 0.24 -5.73
C PRO A 754 -3.45 0.77 -5.29
N ILE A 755 -3.57 2.08 -5.03
CA ILE A 755 -4.84 2.71 -4.65
C ILE A 755 -5.77 2.78 -5.85
N ASN A 756 -5.23 3.12 -7.02
CA ASN A 756 -6.00 3.12 -8.26
C ASN A 756 -6.58 1.73 -8.54
N SER A 757 -5.75 0.68 -8.43
CA SER A 757 -6.17 -0.71 -8.57
C SER A 757 -7.28 -1.07 -7.58
N GLU A 758 -7.17 -0.66 -6.33
CA GLU A 758 -8.18 -0.93 -5.30
C GLU A 758 -9.51 -0.20 -5.54
N LEU A 759 -9.46 1.03 -6.07
CA LEU A 759 -10.64 1.81 -6.44
C LEU A 759 -11.33 1.26 -7.68
N VAL A 760 -10.56 0.89 -8.71
CA VAL A 760 -11.08 0.47 -10.02
C VAL A 760 -11.48 -1.00 -10.03
N ARG A 761 -10.72 -1.87 -9.36
CA ARG A 761 -10.86 -3.34 -9.41
C ARG A 761 -11.15 -3.85 -10.83
N PRO A 762 -10.22 -3.66 -11.77
CA PRO A 762 -10.48 -3.99 -13.16
C PRO A 762 -10.68 -5.50 -13.32
N HIS A 763 -11.59 -5.88 -14.22
CA HIS A 763 -11.74 -7.26 -14.67
C HIS A 763 -10.68 -7.58 -15.74
N ILE A 764 -10.32 -6.56 -16.55
CA ILE A 764 -9.31 -6.61 -17.58
C ILE A 764 -8.38 -5.41 -17.40
N ALA A 765 -7.08 -5.65 -17.22
CA ALA A 765 -6.07 -4.61 -17.10
C ALA A 765 -5.17 -4.58 -18.34
N ILE A 766 -4.98 -3.40 -18.91
CA ILE A 766 -4.27 -3.20 -20.17
C ILE A 766 -3.01 -2.39 -19.88
N VAL A 767 -1.86 -2.92 -20.27
CA VAL A 767 -0.58 -2.21 -20.23
C VAL A 767 -0.18 -1.88 -21.66
N THR A 768 -0.32 -0.60 -22.04
CA THR A 768 -0.11 -0.12 -23.40
C THR A 768 1.36 -0.04 -23.83
N GLY A 769 2.28 -0.08 -22.86
CA GLY A 769 3.72 -0.05 -23.09
C GLY A 769 4.50 0.71 -22.01
N LEU A 770 5.82 0.61 -22.09
CA LEU A 770 6.76 1.18 -21.13
C LEU A 770 7.87 1.96 -21.84
N ALA A 771 8.04 3.21 -21.45
CA ALA A 771 9.13 4.09 -21.87
C ALA A 771 9.49 5.06 -20.73
N PRO A 772 10.69 5.66 -20.77
CA PRO A 772 11.08 6.76 -19.87
C PRO A 772 10.01 7.85 -19.83
N ALA A 773 9.34 7.99 -18.69
CA ALA A 773 8.36 9.03 -18.42
C ALA A 773 8.21 9.16 -16.89
N HIS A 774 8.12 10.39 -16.38
CA HIS A 774 8.03 10.67 -14.95
C HIS A 774 9.19 10.07 -14.13
N LEU A 775 10.40 9.94 -14.72
CA LEU A 775 11.54 9.30 -14.09
C LEU A 775 12.07 10.11 -12.90
N GLU A 776 11.87 11.43 -12.91
CA GLU A 776 12.15 12.30 -11.76
C GLU A 776 11.50 11.79 -10.46
N TYR A 777 10.28 11.24 -10.56
CA TYR A 777 9.52 10.72 -9.42
C TYR A 777 9.68 9.21 -9.19
N HIS A 778 10.18 8.48 -10.19
CA HIS A 778 10.12 7.01 -10.23
C HIS A 778 11.49 6.32 -10.37
N GLY A 779 12.56 7.08 -10.59
CA GLY A 779 13.93 6.58 -10.66
C GLY A 779 14.20 5.86 -11.98
N THR A 780 14.26 4.54 -11.94
CA THR A 780 14.63 3.71 -13.10
C THR A 780 13.41 3.20 -13.87
N LEU A 781 13.62 2.78 -15.12
CA LEU A 781 12.57 2.20 -15.96
C LEU A 781 12.00 0.90 -15.35
N GLU A 782 12.84 0.08 -14.71
CA GLU A 782 12.41 -1.10 -13.96
C GLU A 782 11.50 -0.73 -12.77
N ASN A 783 11.86 0.29 -11.99
CA ASN A 783 11.02 0.77 -10.88
C ASN A 783 9.67 1.28 -11.38
N LEU A 784 9.65 1.94 -12.55
CA LEU A 784 8.43 2.34 -13.22
C LEU A 784 7.59 1.11 -13.63
N ALA A 785 8.22 0.05 -14.16
CA ALA A 785 7.57 -1.21 -14.49
C ALA A 785 6.92 -1.86 -13.27
N ARG A 786 7.68 -2.03 -12.17
CA ARG A 786 7.18 -2.55 -10.89
C ARG A 786 5.98 -1.76 -10.37
N LYS A 787 6.07 -0.42 -10.39
CA LYS A 787 4.96 0.45 -9.97
C LYS A 787 3.72 0.30 -10.86
N LYS A 788 3.87 0.22 -12.18
CA LYS A 788 2.75 0.03 -13.11
C LYS A 788 2.12 -1.37 -12.98
N SER A 789 2.94 -2.41 -12.75
CA SER A 789 2.45 -3.79 -12.55
C SER A 789 1.51 -3.93 -11.34
N ALA A 790 1.57 -2.99 -10.39
CA ALA A 790 0.62 -2.93 -9.28
C ALA A 790 -0.84 -2.69 -9.71
N ILE A 791 -1.12 -2.43 -10.99
CA ILE A 791 -2.48 -2.43 -11.55
C ILE A 791 -3.19 -3.79 -11.36
N PHE A 792 -2.42 -4.89 -11.28
CA PHE A 792 -2.95 -6.24 -11.11
C PHE A 792 -3.33 -6.56 -9.65
N ARG A 793 -2.89 -5.74 -8.69
CA ARG A 793 -2.90 -6.07 -7.24
C ARG A 793 -4.30 -6.36 -6.68
N SER A 794 -5.33 -5.70 -7.21
CA SER A 794 -6.71 -5.79 -6.70
C SER A 794 -7.67 -6.39 -7.73
N MET A 795 -7.13 -7.03 -8.75
CA MET A 795 -7.90 -7.83 -9.70
C MET A 795 -8.29 -9.16 -9.06
N ALA A 796 -9.46 -9.67 -9.43
CA ALA A 796 -9.88 -11.00 -9.02
C ALA A 796 -9.07 -12.08 -9.78
N PRO A 797 -8.71 -13.21 -9.14
CA PRO A 797 -8.17 -14.37 -9.85
C PRO A 797 -9.03 -14.76 -11.05
N GLY A 798 -8.39 -15.13 -12.16
CA GLY A 798 -9.06 -15.45 -13.42
C GLY A 798 -9.39 -14.24 -14.29
N GLY A 799 -9.18 -13.01 -13.83
CA GLY A 799 -9.19 -11.80 -14.67
C GLY A 799 -8.07 -11.81 -15.71
N HIS A 800 -8.04 -10.80 -16.60
CA HIS A 800 -7.09 -10.78 -17.72
C HIS A 800 -6.12 -9.60 -17.68
N ALA A 801 -4.84 -9.89 -17.94
CA ALA A 801 -3.81 -8.89 -18.19
C ALA A 801 -3.51 -8.84 -19.70
N VAL A 802 -3.74 -7.70 -20.33
CA VAL A 802 -3.46 -7.44 -21.75
C VAL A 802 -2.14 -6.68 -21.86
N LEU A 803 -1.10 -7.33 -22.40
CA LEU A 803 0.29 -6.84 -22.34
C LEU A 803 0.88 -6.69 -23.74
N SER A 804 1.58 -5.58 -24.00
CA SER A 804 2.39 -5.47 -25.22
C SER A 804 3.60 -6.40 -25.10
N ARG A 805 3.74 -7.39 -25.99
CA ARG A 805 4.87 -8.33 -25.98
C ARG A 805 6.19 -7.65 -26.33
N ASP A 806 6.13 -6.58 -27.13
CA ASP A 806 7.31 -5.83 -27.60
C ASP A 806 7.86 -4.85 -26.54
N MET A 807 7.20 -4.70 -25.38
CA MET A 807 7.60 -3.71 -24.40
C MET A 807 8.81 -4.17 -23.57
N PRO A 808 9.72 -3.25 -23.18
CA PRO A 808 10.73 -3.54 -22.19
C PRO A 808 10.10 -4.02 -20.87
N TYR A 809 10.76 -4.98 -20.21
CA TYR A 809 10.28 -5.59 -18.96
C TYR A 809 8.94 -6.33 -19.09
N TYR A 810 8.59 -6.84 -20.28
CA TYR A 810 7.40 -7.70 -20.46
C TYR A 810 7.31 -8.82 -19.41
N GLU A 811 8.39 -9.56 -19.18
CA GLU A 811 8.43 -10.67 -18.23
C GLU A 811 8.07 -10.26 -16.80
N LEU A 812 8.47 -9.04 -16.39
CA LEU A 812 8.11 -8.51 -15.07
C LEU A 812 6.59 -8.31 -14.95
N PHE A 813 5.95 -7.80 -16.00
CA PHE A 813 4.50 -7.64 -16.01
C PHE A 813 3.78 -8.99 -16.09
N ALA A 814 4.28 -9.93 -16.91
CA ALA A 814 3.73 -11.28 -17.01
C ALA A 814 3.80 -12.01 -15.66
N GLN A 815 4.96 -12.02 -15.00
CA GLN A 815 5.14 -12.62 -13.67
C GLN A 815 4.25 -11.96 -12.61
N ALA A 816 4.07 -10.63 -12.66
CA ALA A 816 3.17 -9.94 -11.74
C ALA A 816 1.70 -10.33 -11.97
N ALA A 817 1.28 -10.51 -13.23
CA ALA A 817 -0.06 -10.99 -13.57
C ALA A 817 -0.27 -12.46 -13.14
N GLU A 818 0.71 -13.33 -13.35
CA GLU A 818 0.70 -14.73 -12.90
C GLU A 818 0.64 -14.86 -11.38
N THR A 819 1.41 -14.04 -10.65
CA THR A 819 1.37 -13.97 -9.19
C THR A 819 -0.04 -13.58 -8.70
N ALA A 820 -0.73 -12.72 -9.44
CA ALA A 820 -2.13 -12.35 -9.20
C ALA A 820 -3.14 -13.37 -9.75
N ARG A 821 -2.69 -14.50 -10.30
CA ARG A 821 -3.50 -15.58 -10.91
C ARG A 821 -4.38 -15.08 -12.05
N LEU A 822 -3.85 -14.16 -12.85
CA LEU A 822 -4.53 -13.62 -14.03
C LEU A 822 -4.14 -14.40 -15.29
N LYS A 823 -5.00 -14.34 -16.30
CA LYS A 823 -4.70 -14.84 -17.64
C LYS A 823 -4.03 -13.74 -18.44
N VAL A 824 -2.85 -14.02 -18.98
CA VAL A 824 -2.13 -13.07 -19.83
C VAL A 824 -2.59 -13.24 -21.28
N ILE A 825 -2.90 -12.13 -21.95
CA ILE A 825 -3.09 -12.05 -23.40
C ILE A 825 -2.10 -11.01 -23.92
N SER A 826 -1.15 -11.47 -24.73
CA SER A 826 -0.11 -10.63 -25.28
C SER A 826 -0.46 -10.14 -26.70
N TYR A 827 -0.05 -8.93 -27.04
CA TYR A 827 -0.21 -8.36 -28.38
C TYR A 827 1.07 -7.68 -28.84
N GLY A 828 1.30 -7.59 -30.14
CA GLY A 828 2.52 -6.94 -30.65
C GLY A 828 2.99 -7.48 -32.00
N GLU A 829 4.20 -7.12 -32.39
CA GLU A 829 4.88 -7.65 -33.59
C GLU A 829 5.69 -8.92 -33.28
N HIS A 830 6.07 -9.11 -32.02
CA HIS A 830 6.79 -10.27 -31.53
C HIS A 830 6.16 -11.59 -32.00
N THR A 831 7.01 -12.56 -32.36
CA THR A 831 6.57 -13.87 -32.88
C THR A 831 5.67 -14.62 -31.90
N ASP A 832 5.93 -14.44 -30.60
CA ASP A 832 5.23 -15.10 -29.50
C ASP A 832 4.05 -14.28 -28.95
N ALA A 833 3.65 -13.20 -29.63
CA ALA A 833 2.44 -12.46 -29.25
C ALA A 833 1.19 -13.28 -29.59
N ASP A 834 0.25 -13.38 -28.64
CA ASP A 834 -1.02 -14.09 -28.86
C ASP A 834 -1.84 -13.44 -29.97
N LEU A 835 -1.85 -12.12 -30.01
CA LEU A 835 -2.39 -11.30 -31.10
C LEU A 835 -1.25 -10.56 -31.80
N ARG A 836 -0.79 -11.14 -32.91
CA ARG A 836 0.40 -10.71 -33.64
C ARG A 836 0.05 -9.79 -34.82
N LEU A 837 0.75 -8.67 -34.94
CA LEU A 837 0.77 -7.84 -36.14
C LEU A 837 1.62 -8.52 -37.22
N LEU A 838 1.05 -8.77 -38.39
CA LEU A 838 1.75 -9.36 -39.52
C LEU A 838 2.21 -8.31 -40.53
N ASP A 839 1.35 -7.34 -40.82
CA ASP A 839 1.62 -6.29 -41.80
C ASP A 839 0.68 -5.09 -41.58
N TRP A 840 1.14 -3.90 -41.96
CA TRP A 840 0.29 -2.71 -42.02
C TRP A 840 0.80 -1.74 -43.08
N ARG A 841 -0.12 -1.00 -43.69
CA ARG A 841 0.20 0.02 -44.71
C ARG A 841 -0.72 1.21 -44.59
N SER A 842 -0.16 2.40 -44.80
CA SER A 842 -0.95 3.64 -44.87
C SER A 842 -1.21 3.99 -46.32
N GLU A 843 -2.47 4.02 -46.72
CA GLU A 843 -2.90 4.42 -48.06
C GLU A 843 -3.96 5.53 -47.92
N SER A 844 -3.65 6.71 -48.44
CA SER A 844 -4.52 7.90 -48.28
C SER A 844 -4.81 8.19 -46.80
N ASP A 845 -6.08 8.28 -46.40
CA ASP A 845 -6.58 8.50 -45.04
C ASP A 845 -6.81 7.20 -44.24
N GLN A 846 -6.59 6.03 -44.84
CA GLN A 846 -6.84 4.74 -44.20
C GLN A 846 -5.55 3.96 -43.95
N VAL A 847 -5.51 3.26 -42.81
CA VAL A 847 -4.46 2.30 -42.47
C VAL A 847 -5.04 0.91 -42.58
N TYR A 848 -4.50 0.09 -43.47
CA TYR A 848 -4.84 -1.33 -43.59
C TYR A 848 -3.96 -2.14 -42.65
N VAL A 849 -4.57 -3.02 -41.86
CA VAL A 849 -3.90 -3.84 -40.86
C VAL A 849 -4.21 -5.31 -41.11
N ARG A 850 -3.16 -6.12 -41.13
CA ARG A 850 -3.24 -7.59 -41.11
C ARG A 850 -2.62 -8.11 -39.83
N ALA A 851 -3.42 -8.78 -39.02
CA ALA A 851 -3.01 -9.41 -37.77
C ALA A 851 -3.42 -10.88 -37.73
N GLN A 852 -2.91 -11.60 -36.75
CA GLN A 852 -3.20 -13.02 -36.55
C GLN A 852 -3.36 -13.32 -35.06
N ARG A 853 -4.35 -14.15 -34.74
CA ARG A 853 -4.48 -14.78 -33.42
C ARG A 853 -4.59 -16.28 -33.61
N ALA A 854 -3.66 -17.03 -33.02
CA ALA A 854 -3.49 -18.45 -33.33
C ALA A 854 -3.45 -18.69 -34.86
N SER A 855 -4.35 -19.50 -35.42
CA SER A 855 -4.45 -19.75 -36.86
C SER A 855 -5.40 -18.79 -37.62
N GLN A 856 -6.10 -17.90 -36.92
CA GLN A 856 -7.10 -17.01 -37.52
C GLN A 856 -6.46 -15.67 -37.97
N ALA A 857 -6.63 -15.34 -39.25
CA ALA A 857 -6.25 -14.04 -39.80
C ALA A 857 -7.34 -12.98 -39.51
N LEU A 858 -6.90 -11.78 -39.15
CA LEU A 858 -7.74 -10.61 -38.87
C LEU A 858 -7.29 -9.46 -39.77
N ASN A 859 -8.18 -9.00 -40.64
CA ASN A 859 -7.94 -7.89 -41.55
C ASN A 859 -8.91 -6.76 -41.26
N PHE A 860 -8.40 -5.53 -41.09
CA PHE A 860 -9.25 -4.37 -40.82
C PHE A 860 -8.58 -3.06 -41.22
N THR A 861 -9.38 -2.00 -41.26
CA THR A 861 -8.96 -0.64 -41.58
C THR A 861 -9.15 0.28 -40.39
N LEU A 862 -8.25 1.27 -40.23
CA LEU A 862 -8.32 2.33 -39.23
C LEU A 862 -8.21 3.71 -39.91
N GLN A 863 -8.93 4.70 -39.41
CA GLN A 863 -8.77 6.11 -39.81
C GLN A 863 -7.79 6.87 -38.91
N ALA A 864 -6.99 6.15 -38.12
CA ALA A 864 -5.95 6.70 -37.25
C ALA A 864 -4.56 6.28 -37.76
N ARG A 865 -3.74 7.26 -38.14
CA ARG A 865 -2.45 7.03 -38.83
C ARG A 865 -1.31 6.65 -37.87
N GLY A 866 -0.38 5.84 -38.39
CA GLY A 866 0.89 5.51 -37.75
C GLY A 866 0.90 4.17 -37.00
N ARG A 867 2.07 3.53 -36.98
CA ARG A 867 2.29 2.22 -36.34
C ARG A 867 1.78 2.14 -34.89
N HIS A 868 1.97 3.20 -34.12
CA HIS A 868 1.54 3.25 -32.72
C HIS A 868 0.01 3.20 -32.56
N MET A 869 -0.77 3.71 -33.52
CA MET A 869 -2.22 3.57 -33.54
C MET A 869 -2.66 2.14 -33.85
N VAL A 870 -1.95 1.46 -34.76
CA VAL A 870 -2.17 0.04 -35.05
C VAL A 870 -1.94 -0.82 -33.81
N LEU A 871 -0.85 -0.58 -33.06
CA LEU A 871 -0.58 -1.30 -31.81
C LEU A 871 -1.63 -1.03 -30.73
N ASN A 872 -2.12 0.22 -30.62
CA ASN A 872 -3.24 0.54 -29.72
C ASN A 872 -4.52 -0.23 -30.13
N ALA A 873 -4.80 -0.36 -31.42
CA ALA A 873 -5.93 -1.14 -31.91
C ALA A 873 -5.80 -2.63 -31.59
N LEU A 874 -4.59 -3.19 -31.66
CA LEU A 874 -4.36 -4.56 -31.22
C LEU A 874 -4.55 -4.73 -29.71
N ALA A 875 -4.14 -3.75 -28.89
CA ALA A 875 -4.44 -3.76 -27.46
C ALA A 875 -5.96 -3.78 -27.20
N VAL A 876 -6.73 -2.98 -27.96
CA VAL A 876 -8.20 -2.97 -27.91
C VAL A 876 -8.78 -4.33 -28.30
N LEU A 877 -8.35 -4.90 -29.42
CA LEU A 877 -8.82 -6.21 -29.87
C LEU A 877 -8.49 -7.33 -28.87
N ALA A 878 -7.28 -7.35 -28.32
CA ALA A 878 -6.90 -8.27 -27.25
C ALA A 878 -7.79 -8.13 -26.01
N SER A 879 -8.21 -6.90 -25.68
CA SER A 879 -9.13 -6.62 -24.57
C SER A 879 -10.55 -7.12 -24.84
N LEU A 880 -11.04 -6.99 -26.07
CA LEU A 880 -12.35 -7.52 -26.46
C LEU A 880 -12.36 -9.06 -26.43
N PHE A 881 -11.27 -9.69 -26.86
CA PHE A 881 -11.10 -11.13 -26.71
C PHE A 881 -11.06 -11.57 -25.24
N ALA A 882 -10.36 -10.82 -24.39
CA ALA A 882 -10.34 -11.05 -22.94
C ALA A 882 -11.73 -10.93 -22.30
N ALA A 883 -12.57 -10.05 -22.86
CA ALA A 883 -13.95 -9.84 -22.44
C ALA A 883 -14.92 -10.92 -22.92
N GLY A 884 -14.48 -11.83 -23.79
CA GLY A 884 -15.35 -12.84 -24.43
C GLY A 884 -16.28 -12.24 -25.49
N LEU A 885 -15.92 -11.09 -26.08
CA LEU A 885 -16.71 -10.43 -27.12
C LEU A 885 -16.22 -10.81 -28.53
N GLU A 886 -17.15 -10.90 -29.47
CA GLU A 886 -16.88 -11.25 -30.87
C GLU A 886 -16.14 -10.13 -31.61
N ALA A 887 -14.80 -10.21 -31.66
CA ALA A 887 -13.96 -9.15 -32.20
C ALA A 887 -14.26 -8.77 -33.66
N ASN A 888 -14.74 -9.71 -34.49
CA ASN A 888 -15.12 -9.44 -35.88
C ASN A 888 -16.18 -8.33 -36.00
N GLN A 889 -17.05 -8.18 -34.99
CA GLN A 889 -18.04 -7.09 -34.97
C GLN A 889 -17.37 -5.74 -34.65
N ALA A 890 -16.44 -5.71 -33.70
CA ALA A 890 -15.66 -4.50 -33.38
C ALA A 890 -14.77 -4.03 -34.53
N LEU A 891 -14.23 -4.93 -35.37
CA LEU A 891 -13.39 -4.54 -36.51
C LEU A 891 -14.12 -3.56 -37.44
N LYS A 892 -15.43 -3.72 -37.64
CA LYS A 892 -16.25 -2.81 -38.45
C LYS A 892 -16.39 -1.43 -37.81
N VAL A 893 -16.51 -1.38 -36.49
CA VAL A 893 -16.71 -0.15 -35.71
C VAL A 893 -15.40 0.63 -35.55
N LEU A 894 -14.28 -0.07 -35.40
CA LEU A 894 -12.95 0.51 -35.28
C LEU A 894 -12.52 1.30 -36.52
N THR A 895 -13.07 1.01 -37.70
CA THR A 895 -12.81 1.80 -38.92
C THR A 895 -13.26 3.25 -38.77
N GLY A 896 -14.34 3.51 -38.04
CA GLY A 896 -14.82 4.87 -37.78
C GLY A 896 -14.21 5.55 -36.55
N PHE A 897 -13.13 5.01 -35.97
CA PHE A 897 -12.45 5.65 -34.85
C PHE A 897 -11.60 6.83 -35.34
N GLU A 898 -11.85 8.01 -34.79
CA GLU A 898 -11.05 9.21 -35.01
C GLU A 898 -10.08 9.46 -33.84
N PRO A 899 -8.83 9.90 -34.09
CA PRO A 899 -7.89 10.25 -33.04
C PRO A 899 -8.43 11.35 -32.11
N VAL A 900 -8.15 11.22 -30.81
CA VAL A 900 -8.47 12.23 -29.80
C VAL A 900 -7.70 13.54 -30.08
N GLU A 901 -8.32 14.69 -29.80
CA GLU A 901 -7.68 15.99 -29.94
C GLU A 901 -6.34 16.07 -29.19
N GLY A 902 -5.30 16.57 -29.86
CA GLY A 902 -3.94 16.64 -29.34
C GLY A 902 -3.21 15.30 -29.24
N ARG A 903 -3.77 14.22 -29.83
CA ARG A 903 -3.21 12.86 -29.86
C ARG A 903 -3.00 12.34 -31.28
N GLY A 904 -2.51 13.20 -32.16
CA GLY A 904 -2.23 12.87 -33.56
C GLY A 904 -3.42 13.05 -34.50
N ASN A 905 -4.43 13.84 -34.09
CA ASN A 905 -5.52 14.21 -34.99
C ASN A 905 -4.99 15.12 -36.11
N VAL A 906 -5.49 14.89 -37.32
CA VAL A 906 -5.09 15.62 -38.53
C VAL A 906 -6.13 16.69 -38.83
N MET A 907 -5.69 17.90 -39.12
CA MET A 907 -6.54 19.05 -39.41
C MET A 907 -6.06 19.76 -40.66
N GLN A 908 -6.99 20.14 -41.53
CA GLN A 908 -6.67 20.94 -42.71
C GLN A 908 -6.67 22.43 -42.34
N ILE A 909 -5.53 23.09 -42.52
CA ILE A 909 -5.34 24.52 -42.23
C ILE A 909 -5.17 25.29 -43.54
N GLN A 910 -5.96 26.35 -43.72
CA GLN A 910 -5.88 27.20 -44.91
C GLN A 910 -4.64 28.11 -44.85
N CYS A 911 -3.97 28.32 -45.98
CA CYS A 911 -2.82 29.23 -46.10
C CYS A 911 -2.79 29.92 -47.47
N ALA A 912 -1.93 30.94 -47.64
CA ALA A 912 -1.72 31.59 -48.94
C ALA A 912 -1.44 30.54 -50.04
N GLY A 913 -2.29 30.48 -51.06
CA GLY A 913 -2.11 29.57 -52.20
C GLY A 913 -2.57 28.12 -51.97
N GLY A 914 -3.27 27.81 -50.87
CA GLY A 914 -3.89 26.49 -50.68
C GLY A 914 -4.12 26.13 -49.22
N HIS A 915 -3.74 24.91 -48.86
CA HIS A 915 -3.85 24.40 -47.49
C HIS A 915 -2.68 23.47 -47.14
N PHE A 916 -2.44 23.28 -45.85
CA PHE A 916 -1.54 22.25 -45.33
C PHE A 916 -2.25 21.37 -44.30
N GLN A 917 -1.65 20.23 -43.98
CA GLN A 917 -2.16 19.26 -43.02
C GLN A 917 -1.41 19.41 -41.68
N LEU A 918 -2.13 19.75 -40.62
CA LEU A 918 -1.60 19.87 -39.26
C LEU A 918 -1.87 18.58 -38.47
N ILE A 919 -0.82 17.91 -38.02
CA ILE A 919 -0.91 16.81 -37.06
C ILE A 919 -0.70 17.38 -35.66
N ASN A 920 -1.78 17.47 -34.89
CA ASN A 920 -1.75 17.96 -33.52
C ASN A 920 -1.48 16.80 -32.53
N ASP A 921 -0.24 16.70 -32.05
CA ASP A 921 0.18 15.74 -31.01
C ASP A 921 0.85 16.48 -29.82
N ALA A 922 0.38 17.69 -29.54
CA ALA A 922 0.99 18.65 -28.61
C ALA A 922 0.49 18.51 -27.15
N TYR A 923 -0.24 17.43 -26.81
CA TYR A 923 -0.73 17.25 -25.45
C TYR A 923 0.38 16.80 -24.48
N ASN A 924 1.19 15.80 -24.85
CA ASN A 924 2.32 15.34 -24.05
C ASN A 924 3.42 14.73 -24.90
N ALA A 925 4.65 14.73 -24.38
CA ALA A 925 5.80 14.12 -25.02
C ALA A 925 6.67 13.35 -24.03
N ASN A 926 7.19 12.23 -24.51
CA ASN A 926 8.25 11.42 -23.93
C ASN A 926 9.03 10.77 -25.09
N PRO A 927 10.24 10.20 -24.84
CA PRO A 927 11.12 9.74 -25.91
C PRO A 927 10.46 8.73 -26.85
N GLY A 928 9.71 7.76 -26.29
CA GLY A 928 9.01 6.76 -27.09
C GLY A 928 7.91 7.36 -27.97
N SER A 929 7.12 8.29 -27.43
CA SER A 929 6.07 8.96 -28.21
C SER A 929 6.65 9.90 -29.28
N MET A 930 7.75 10.60 -29.01
CA MET A 930 8.43 11.46 -29.97
C MET A 930 8.96 10.64 -31.15
N ALA A 931 9.66 9.53 -30.86
CA ALA A 931 10.14 8.61 -31.89
C ALA A 931 8.99 8.07 -32.76
N ALA A 932 7.86 7.68 -32.15
CA ALA A 932 6.70 7.19 -32.88
C ALA A 932 6.07 8.26 -33.80
N ALA A 933 5.99 9.52 -33.36
CA ALA A 933 5.46 10.61 -34.17
C ALA A 933 6.41 10.99 -35.34
N LEU A 934 7.72 10.98 -35.08
CA LEU A 934 8.74 11.20 -36.11
C LEU A 934 8.76 10.09 -37.16
N GLN A 935 8.64 8.83 -36.74
CA GLN A 935 8.50 7.70 -37.66
C GLN A 935 7.23 7.86 -38.52
N SER A 936 6.10 8.24 -37.89
CA SER A 936 4.86 8.48 -38.63
C SER A 936 5.00 9.59 -39.68
N MET A 937 5.85 10.59 -39.45
CA MET A 937 6.18 11.62 -40.45
C MET A 937 7.08 11.09 -41.57
N ALA A 938 8.02 10.21 -41.25
CA ALA A 938 8.89 9.56 -42.22
C ALA A 938 8.10 8.65 -43.18
N ASP A 939 7.08 7.96 -42.66
CA ASP A 939 6.23 7.02 -43.39
C ASP A 939 5.19 7.70 -44.31
N LEU A 940 5.04 9.02 -44.24
CA LEU A 940 4.09 9.74 -45.10
C LEU A 940 4.51 9.61 -46.58
N PRO A 941 3.55 9.33 -47.49
CA PRO A 941 3.80 9.25 -48.93
C PRO A 941 3.95 10.63 -49.58
N VAL A 942 4.75 11.50 -48.95
CA VAL A 942 5.11 12.84 -49.43
C VAL A 942 6.62 12.99 -49.42
N THR A 943 7.14 13.73 -50.39
CA THR A 943 8.56 14.09 -50.46
C THR A 943 9.00 14.88 -49.21
N SER A 944 10.26 14.74 -48.80
CA SER A 944 10.88 15.47 -47.67
C SER A 944 10.59 16.98 -47.65
N ARG A 945 10.51 17.62 -48.82
CA ARG A 945 10.19 19.05 -48.97
C ARG A 945 8.83 19.47 -48.38
N HIS A 946 7.90 18.54 -48.18
CA HIS A 946 6.57 18.80 -47.62
C HIS A 946 6.46 18.43 -46.14
N ARG A 947 7.56 18.12 -45.46
CA ARG A 947 7.55 17.71 -44.04
C ARG A 947 8.08 18.85 -43.17
N VAL A 948 7.27 19.32 -42.23
CA VAL A 948 7.64 20.36 -41.26
C VAL A 948 7.39 19.84 -39.85
N LEU A 949 8.35 20.04 -38.96
CA LEU A 949 8.28 19.56 -37.58
C LEU A 949 8.38 20.72 -36.60
N VAL A 950 7.48 20.77 -35.63
CA VAL A 950 7.47 21.73 -34.53
C VAL A 950 7.51 20.94 -33.22
N LEU A 951 8.69 20.84 -32.62
CA LEU A 951 8.93 19.99 -31.44
C LEU A 951 9.27 20.82 -30.23
N GLY A 952 8.64 20.51 -29.10
CA GLY A 952 8.92 21.17 -27.82
C GLY A 952 9.42 20.23 -26.74
N ASP A 953 9.97 20.82 -25.68
CA ASP A 953 10.57 20.09 -24.54
C ASP A 953 9.76 18.86 -24.07
N MET A 954 10.48 17.78 -23.78
CA MET A 954 9.99 16.61 -23.06
C MET A 954 10.28 16.77 -21.57
N LEU A 955 9.25 17.01 -20.77
CA LEU A 955 9.36 17.30 -19.34
C LEU A 955 9.37 16.03 -18.47
N GLU A 956 9.82 16.15 -17.23
CA GLU A 956 9.78 15.10 -16.18
C GLU A 956 10.61 13.83 -16.47
N LEU A 957 11.69 13.96 -17.25
CA LEU A 957 12.60 12.86 -17.61
C LEU A 957 13.74 12.61 -16.60
N GLY A 958 13.85 13.43 -15.55
CA GLY A 958 14.88 13.29 -14.52
C GLY A 958 16.29 13.70 -14.99
N PRO A 959 17.35 13.21 -14.32
CA PRO A 959 18.74 13.64 -14.58
C PRO A 959 19.23 13.41 -16.02
N ASP A 960 18.67 12.41 -16.71
CA ASP A 960 19.03 12.05 -18.08
C ASP A 960 18.29 12.88 -19.16
N THR A 961 17.56 13.93 -18.77
CA THR A 961 16.71 14.71 -19.68
C THR A 961 17.44 15.16 -20.95
N GLN A 962 18.66 15.69 -20.84
CA GLN A 962 19.43 16.16 -21.99
C GLN A 962 19.77 15.03 -22.97
N ARG A 963 20.15 13.84 -22.46
CA ARG A 963 20.44 12.66 -23.28
C ARG A 963 19.22 12.28 -24.12
N TYR A 964 18.04 12.22 -23.50
CA TYR A 964 16.82 11.85 -24.21
C TYR A 964 16.42 12.86 -25.30
N HIS A 965 16.69 14.15 -25.12
CA HIS A 965 16.47 15.14 -26.18
C HIS A 965 17.46 14.94 -27.34
N LEU A 966 18.74 14.67 -27.05
CA LEU A 966 19.75 14.39 -28.06
C LEU A 966 19.46 13.10 -28.86
N GLU A 967 18.88 12.08 -28.22
CA GLU A 967 18.48 10.84 -28.89
C GLU A 967 17.42 11.04 -29.99
N LEU A 968 16.74 12.21 -30.04
CA LEU A 968 15.84 12.56 -31.14
C LEU A 968 16.56 12.89 -32.45
N ALA A 969 17.88 13.09 -32.44
CA ALA A 969 18.64 13.42 -33.65
C ALA A 969 18.50 12.35 -34.75
N THR A 970 18.62 11.07 -34.38
CA THR A 970 18.48 9.95 -35.33
C THR A 970 17.10 9.89 -36.00
N PRO A 971 15.97 9.85 -35.26
CA PRO A 971 14.65 9.84 -35.90
C PRO A 971 14.35 11.13 -36.68
N LEU A 972 14.92 12.28 -36.30
CA LEU A 972 14.82 13.52 -37.07
C LEU A 972 15.53 13.43 -38.43
N ARG A 973 16.74 12.87 -38.47
CA ARG A 973 17.49 12.63 -39.72
C ARG A 973 16.72 11.66 -40.63
N MET A 974 16.14 10.60 -40.06
CA MET A 974 15.33 9.63 -40.82
C MET A 974 14.05 10.24 -41.39
N ALA A 975 13.39 11.15 -40.65
CA ALA A 975 12.20 11.85 -41.15
C ALA A 975 12.52 12.82 -42.30
N ALA A 976 13.78 13.26 -42.43
CA ALA A 976 14.29 14.17 -43.44
C ALA A 976 13.35 15.37 -43.70
N PRO A 977 13.01 16.17 -42.68
CA PRO A 977 12.08 17.28 -42.81
C PRO A 977 12.69 18.46 -43.58
N ARG A 978 11.85 19.26 -44.25
CA ARG A 978 12.26 20.54 -44.83
C ARG A 978 12.69 21.52 -43.75
N HIS A 979 11.92 21.61 -42.66
CA HIS A 979 12.21 22.48 -41.52
C HIS A 979 11.90 21.81 -40.18
N VAL A 980 12.71 22.13 -39.17
CA VAL A 980 12.50 21.74 -37.78
C VAL A 980 12.52 22.97 -36.88
N LEU A 981 11.40 23.27 -36.22
CA LEU A 981 11.27 24.32 -35.24
C LEU A 981 11.31 23.68 -33.84
N LEU A 982 12.39 23.94 -33.11
CA LEU A 982 12.63 23.41 -31.77
C LEU A 982 12.28 24.47 -30.73
N CYS A 983 11.44 24.13 -29.75
CA CYS A 983 10.90 25.08 -28.77
C CYS A 983 11.15 24.65 -27.32
N GLY A 984 11.80 25.50 -26.55
CA GLY A 984 12.07 25.29 -25.14
C GLY A 984 13.56 25.10 -24.84
N PRO A 985 13.99 25.38 -23.60
CA PRO A 985 15.40 25.32 -23.22
C PRO A 985 16.02 23.93 -23.34
N LEU A 986 15.26 22.85 -23.13
CA LEU A 986 15.83 21.48 -23.17
C LEU A 986 16.11 21.02 -24.61
N MET A 987 15.43 21.59 -25.60
CA MET A 987 15.69 21.35 -27.02
C MET A 987 16.96 22.03 -27.55
N HIS A 988 17.58 22.95 -26.81
CA HIS A 988 18.74 23.70 -27.30
C HIS A 988 19.94 22.80 -27.61
N ALA A 989 20.19 21.76 -26.81
CA ALA A 989 21.29 20.83 -27.06
C ALA A 989 21.11 20.07 -28.39
N LEU A 990 19.87 19.66 -28.69
CA LEU A 990 19.51 19.01 -29.95
C LEU A 990 19.64 19.98 -31.15
N TYR A 991 19.30 21.25 -30.97
CA TYR A 991 19.53 22.28 -31.98
C TYR A 991 21.02 22.41 -32.34
N LEU A 992 21.90 22.47 -31.33
CA LEU A 992 23.35 22.58 -31.56
C LEU A 992 23.91 21.35 -32.29
N GLU A 993 23.35 20.17 -32.04
CA GLU A 993 23.72 18.91 -32.70
C GLU A 993 23.29 18.88 -34.18
N LEU A 994 22.12 19.46 -34.51
CA LEU A 994 21.54 19.37 -35.86
C LEU A 994 21.85 20.56 -36.77
N ARG A 995 22.27 21.70 -36.20
CA ARG A 995 22.56 22.92 -36.98
C ARG A 995 23.72 22.67 -37.95
N GLY A 996 23.52 23.02 -39.22
CA GLY A 996 24.48 22.76 -40.29
C GLY A 996 24.23 21.46 -41.06
N GLU A 997 23.44 20.53 -40.51
CA GLU A 997 23.00 19.31 -41.21
C GLU A 997 21.56 19.44 -41.72
N LEU A 998 20.65 19.92 -40.87
CA LEU A 998 19.23 20.14 -41.20
C LEU A 998 18.90 21.64 -41.11
N SER A 999 17.84 22.05 -41.81
CA SER A 999 17.25 23.38 -41.60
C SER A 999 16.48 23.38 -40.29
N VAL A 1000 17.17 23.73 -39.20
CA VAL A 1000 16.64 23.75 -37.83
C VAL A 1000 16.74 25.15 -37.24
N GLN A 1001 15.69 25.57 -36.53
CA GLN A 1001 15.70 26.80 -35.75
C GLN A 1001 15.22 26.53 -34.33
N TRP A 1002 15.86 27.19 -33.36
CA TRP A 1002 15.52 27.07 -31.95
C TRP A 1002 14.89 28.35 -31.41
N PHE A 1003 13.87 28.18 -30.56
CA PHE A 1003 13.17 29.23 -29.84
C PHE A 1003 13.18 28.91 -28.35
N GLU A 1004 13.47 29.90 -27.53
CA GLU A 1004 13.58 29.74 -26.07
C GLU A 1004 12.26 29.28 -25.43
N ASN A 1005 11.12 29.72 -25.97
CA ASN A 1005 9.79 29.41 -25.45
C ASN A 1005 8.70 29.56 -26.52
N ALA A 1006 7.49 29.07 -26.23
CA ALA A 1006 6.37 29.09 -27.16
C ALA A 1006 5.95 30.52 -27.56
N LYS A 1007 6.14 31.52 -26.70
CA LYS A 1007 5.86 32.92 -27.03
C LYS A 1007 6.78 33.44 -28.13
N ALA A 1008 8.08 33.15 -28.04
CA ALA A 1008 9.06 33.53 -29.06
C ALA A 1008 8.77 32.83 -30.40
N LEU A 1009 8.45 31.53 -30.36
CA LEU A 1009 8.03 30.79 -31.55
C LEU A 1009 6.77 31.41 -32.18
N ASN A 1010 5.72 31.65 -31.39
CA ASN A 1010 4.48 32.25 -31.88
C ASN A 1010 4.71 33.63 -32.51
N GLN A 1011 5.57 34.47 -31.92
CA GLN A 1011 5.93 35.77 -32.49
C GLN A 1011 6.61 35.63 -33.86
N ALA A 1012 7.55 34.70 -34.01
CA ALA A 1012 8.22 34.46 -35.28
C ALA A 1012 7.26 33.90 -36.35
N LEU A 1013 6.34 33.01 -35.96
CA LEU A 1013 5.31 32.47 -36.85
C LEU A 1013 4.30 33.54 -37.28
N MET A 1014 3.92 34.46 -36.39
CA MET A 1014 3.02 35.58 -36.72
C MET A 1014 3.67 36.62 -37.63
N GLN A 1015 4.98 36.82 -37.53
CA GLN A 1015 5.69 37.80 -38.36
C GLN A 1015 5.84 37.35 -39.82
N ASN A 1016 6.14 36.07 -40.05
CA ASN A 1016 6.37 35.53 -41.40
C ASN A 1016 5.89 34.07 -41.51
N PRO A 1017 4.58 33.80 -41.51
CA PRO A 1017 4.09 32.42 -41.53
C PRO A 1017 4.42 31.67 -42.82
N THR A 1018 4.44 32.37 -43.95
CA THR A 1018 4.74 31.83 -45.28
C THR A 1018 6.19 31.37 -45.43
N GLN A 1019 7.09 31.80 -44.54
CA GLN A 1019 8.45 31.29 -44.45
C GLN A 1019 8.48 29.81 -44.01
N TRP A 1020 7.54 29.41 -43.16
CA TRP A 1020 7.58 28.12 -42.46
C TRP A 1020 6.61 27.11 -43.06
N PHE A 1021 5.41 27.56 -43.45
CA PHE A 1021 4.33 26.68 -43.91
C PHE A 1021 3.98 26.96 -45.38
N HIS A 1022 3.94 25.91 -46.20
CA HIS A 1022 3.57 25.99 -47.61
C HIS A 1022 2.34 25.12 -47.93
N PRO A 1023 1.59 25.45 -49.00
CA PRO A 1023 0.55 24.57 -49.51
C PRO A 1023 1.07 23.15 -49.78
N GLY A 1024 0.33 22.14 -49.32
CA GLY A 1024 0.67 20.72 -49.44
C GLY A 1024 1.58 20.17 -48.35
N ASP A 1025 2.03 21.01 -47.40
CA ASP A 1025 2.85 20.55 -46.28
C ASP A 1025 2.09 19.66 -45.29
N TRP A 1026 2.86 18.83 -44.60
CA TRP A 1026 2.48 18.08 -43.41
C TRP A 1026 3.28 18.63 -42.23
N VAL A 1027 2.57 19.23 -41.28
CA VAL A 1027 3.13 19.92 -40.12
C VAL A 1027 2.83 19.12 -38.86
N LEU A 1028 3.84 18.55 -38.22
CA LEU A 1028 3.68 17.89 -36.91
C LEU A 1028 3.99 18.88 -35.79
N VAL A 1029 3.07 19.02 -34.83
CA VAL A 1029 3.33 19.75 -33.57
C VAL A 1029 3.31 18.77 -32.41
N LYS A 1030 4.41 18.67 -31.64
CA LYS A 1030 4.52 17.75 -30.51
C LYS A 1030 5.37 18.30 -29.37
N SER A 1031 4.85 18.25 -28.14
CA SER A 1031 5.59 18.64 -26.92
C SER A 1031 4.94 18.08 -25.66
N SER A 1032 5.62 18.21 -24.52
CA SER A 1032 4.94 18.16 -23.22
C SER A 1032 3.97 19.34 -23.08
N GLY A 1033 2.87 19.15 -22.36
CA GLY A 1033 1.84 20.20 -22.21
C GLY A 1033 2.37 21.48 -21.55
N GLY A 1034 3.34 21.36 -20.63
CA GLY A 1034 3.98 22.50 -19.98
C GLY A 1034 4.78 23.42 -20.91
N THR A 1035 5.10 22.97 -22.14
CA THR A 1035 5.81 23.78 -23.14
C THR A 1035 4.88 24.80 -23.81
N GLY A 1036 3.57 24.56 -23.81
CA GLY A 1036 2.57 25.50 -24.34
C GLY A 1036 2.28 25.42 -25.84
N LEU A 1037 2.83 24.45 -26.58
CA LEU A 1037 2.58 24.31 -28.03
C LEU A 1037 1.14 23.87 -28.38
N SER A 1038 0.34 23.39 -27.43
CA SER A 1038 -1.08 23.15 -27.68
C SER A 1038 -1.83 24.42 -28.06
N GLN A 1039 -1.44 25.58 -27.51
CA GLN A 1039 -2.02 26.88 -27.86
C GLN A 1039 -1.66 27.31 -29.29
N LEU A 1040 -0.50 26.86 -29.79
CA LEU A 1040 -0.11 27.11 -31.18
C LEU A 1040 -1.06 26.38 -32.14
N CYS A 1041 -1.42 25.13 -31.84
CA CYS A 1041 -2.39 24.38 -32.65
C CYS A 1041 -3.76 25.08 -32.69
N GLU A 1042 -4.25 25.58 -31.54
CA GLU A 1042 -5.51 26.34 -31.47
C GLU A 1042 -5.42 27.67 -32.23
N TRP A 1043 -4.30 28.37 -32.15
CA TRP A 1043 -4.07 29.58 -32.92
C TRP A 1043 -4.10 29.31 -34.43
N LEU A 1044 -3.40 28.26 -34.90
CA LEU A 1044 -3.41 27.86 -36.31
C LEU A 1044 -4.82 27.47 -36.80
N LYS A 1045 -5.65 26.92 -35.91
CA LYS A 1045 -7.05 26.54 -36.19
C LYS A 1045 -8.00 27.74 -36.27
N THR A 1046 -7.82 28.74 -35.41
CA THR A 1046 -8.76 29.86 -35.23
C THR A 1046 -8.45 31.09 -36.07
N THR A 1047 -7.24 31.20 -36.60
CA THR A 1047 -6.84 32.33 -37.44
C THR A 1047 -7.50 32.19 -38.82
N GLU A 1048 -8.73 32.71 -38.96
CA GLU A 1048 -9.40 32.89 -40.25
C GLU A 1048 -8.46 33.60 -41.22
N GLN A 1049 -8.17 32.94 -42.34
CA GLN A 1049 -7.70 33.38 -43.67
C GLN A 1049 -6.82 34.65 -43.86
N ALA A 1050 -6.81 35.66 -42.99
CA ALA A 1050 -6.18 36.97 -43.21
C ALA A 1050 -4.71 37.06 -42.77
N VAL A 1051 -4.22 36.29 -41.78
CA VAL A 1051 -2.81 36.40 -41.29
C VAL A 1051 -1.85 35.48 -42.04
N LEU A 1052 -2.33 34.34 -42.57
CA LEU A 1052 -1.51 33.42 -43.36
C LEU A 1052 -1.56 33.73 -44.88
N ALA A 1053 -2.25 34.81 -45.29
CA ALA A 1053 -2.50 35.19 -46.69
C ALA A 1053 -1.64 36.36 -47.23
N GLY A 1054 -0.78 36.97 -46.40
CA GLY A 1054 0.09 38.08 -46.83
C GLY A 1054 1.29 38.22 -45.93
#